data_AF-A0A972VK63-F1
#
_entry.id   AF-A0A972VK63-F1
#
_cell.length_a   1.000
_cell.length_b   1.000
_cell.length_c   1.000
_cell.angle_alpha   90.00
_cell.angle_beta   90.00
_cell.angle_gamma   90.00
#
_symmetry.space_group_name_H-M   'P 1'
#
loop_
_entity.id
_entity.type
_entity.pdbx_description
1 polymer ?
#
loop_
_entity_poly.entity_id
_entity_poly.type
_entity_poly.pdbx_seq_one_letter_code
_entity_poly.pdbx_strand_id
1 'polypeptide(L)'
;MNVSRETLSISAFLSRFENILEEEGLWKADALRGSLPFLCLVLLSKFRVHKNIVVTCPSQMISEELYRPCFNLQSDGVLWFPENQRDMEDVVGFNLEQERFQSESYNRVASEEPFLMFSTEKGLASDVRPPGLSPISGFRITPGSSLSKDRLIEALVLWGYEPQDKVKFPKTFSSRGGILDVFLLYSSYPIRLEFFGNTIESIRTFSPMSQRRVEALPMIEILPPPSETDSDVSVPFSSLLTQTLAFELKEEENGQFVLCSQDVNTYDPVFNFNYNISLHGEDEEIVLAFPTARVFAFADEQNQRLRYLEKIDFDGVFVKGVIGNGFFSNELNFACISVPKILRQLTATKYRWTLDSYAYSPQESVSTIDDISWGDYLVHQDFGIGRYRGLESLSRGETAQECIKIEYADDGVVYVPVDKFNKVHKLIASGKKEPLLSSLGSKRWSQQKERVKKSTQVVVQDLVNMYAGRSQPRGFVYGKNDELYEAVEESFPYEETPDQAQAIQDVIQDMERDQPADRLICGDVGFGKTEVALRATIKAVVSGKKVLLLSPTTILADQHFISFSSRLEPVGVRIELLSRFKTKSEQLHIIEKMMRGAVDIVIGTHRLLSDDIRFPGLGLLIVDEEHRFGVKHKEKLKQLKQAVDVFTLTATPIPRTLQQSLVGIRDISKIMTPPKARKPIHTYIKFLDWSFIERVLRAELNRGGQVYFLHNDIESMPFYYNELTSRFPKASVAIAHGQMKSKDLEKIVLSFFGGGVDILLCTTIIESGLDVSNANTLIINQAHRFGLSQLYQIRGRVGRSYRQAYCYLMLPKDISLGENAFQRLKAIEQYTSLGSGLDIAMKDLEIRGAGNLFGYKQSGNIASVGFELYCQILKEAVDETFMADSKPVVPTKIVTREATLLDAEYVPHVHDRLFFYKRLSEAGALKVVEDIQDELQDRFGPLPKEAFALVQIAGLRVLFTGTSVFQVDVDSRLRLKLKEAAPFDSFESLFQSISKELAFVNCPFRIKPNPQKDTIDITIDTGNFTTSINVATSLGRLFSAHKM
;
A
#
# COMPACT_ATOMS: atom_id res chain seq x y z
N MET A 1 40.29 -32.02 1.18
CA MET A 1 39.19 -32.62 0.40
C MET A 1 38.35 -31.48 -0.12
N ASN A 2 38.12 -31.40 -1.43
CA ASN A 2 37.25 -30.39 -2.03
C ASN A 2 35.82 -30.59 -1.53
N VAL A 3 35.42 -29.82 -0.52
CA VAL A 3 34.01 -29.72 -0.09
C VAL A 3 33.36 -28.70 -1.03
N SER A 4 32.39 -29.16 -1.81
CA SER A 4 31.49 -28.30 -2.56
C SER A 4 30.92 -27.23 -1.64
N ARG A 5 30.94 -25.96 -2.08
CA ARG A 5 30.23 -24.84 -1.44
C ARG A 5 28.72 -25.08 -1.54
N GLU A 6 28.19 -25.99 -0.72
CA GLU A 6 26.79 -26.41 -0.72
C GLU A 6 25.90 -25.37 -0.03
N THR A 7 24.86 -24.93 -0.73
CA THR A 7 23.74 -24.19 -0.12
C THR A 7 22.70 -25.19 0.35
N LEU A 8 22.44 -25.23 1.65
CA LEU A 8 21.42 -26.07 2.28
C LEU A 8 20.06 -25.35 2.31
N SER A 9 18.99 -26.12 2.12
CA SER A 9 17.65 -25.67 2.54
C SER A 9 17.56 -25.64 4.07
N ILE A 10 16.65 -24.82 4.61
CA ILE A 10 16.37 -24.82 6.06
C ILE A 10 15.99 -26.23 6.55
N SER A 11 15.27 -27.00 5.73
CA SER A 11 14.86 -28.35 6.08
C SER A 11 16.04 -29.31 6.18
N ALA A 12 17.03 -29.22 5.30
CA ALA A 12 18.23 -30.04 5.35
C ALA A 12 19.13 -29.65 6.53
N PHE A 13 19.22 -28.35 6.83
CA PHE A 13 19.94 -27.85 7.99
C PHE A 13 19.34 -28.38 9.30
N LEU A 14 18.01 -28.27 9.49
CA LEU A 14 17.35 -28.70 10.72
C LEU A 14 17.56 -30.20 11.00
N SER A 15 17.54 -31.07 9.98
CA SER A 15 17.86 -32.51 10.18
C SER A 15 19.32 -32.74 10.55
N ARG A 16 20.27 -31.97 10.01
CA ARG A 16 21.67 -32.07 10.44
C ARG A 16 21.84 -31.57 11.88
N PHE A 17 21.15 -30.49 12.25
CA PHE A 17 21.18 -29.92 13.58
C PHE A 17 20.58 -30.88 14.62
N GLU A 18 19.48 -31.55 14.28
CA GLU A 18 18.84 -32.57 15.11
C GLU A 18 19.78 -33.74 15.44
N ASN A 19 20.47 -34.30 14.43
CA ASN A 19 21.43 -35.38 14.65
C ASN A 19 22.57 -34.97 15.60
N ILE A 20 23.06 -33.73 15.49
CA ILE A 20 24.09 -33.19 16.39
C ILE A 20 23.56 -33.13 17.83
N LEU A 21 22.32 -32.68 18.01
CA LEU A 21 21.68 -32.63 19.33
C LEU A 21 21.44 -34.03 19.93
N GLU A 22 21.19 -35.05 19.10
CA GLU A 22 21.06 -36.46 19.53
C GLU A 22 22.40 -37.09 19.91
N GLU A 23 23.44 -36.92 19.09
CA GLU A 23 24.80 -37.44 19.34
C GLU A 23 25.36 -36.94 20.67
N GLU A 24 25.12 -35.67 21.00
CA GLU A 24 25.60 -35.00 22.21
C GLU A 24 24.67 -35.21 23.43
N GLY A 25 23.59 -35.97 23.27
CA GLY A 25 22.68 -36.32 24.37
C GLY A 25 21.85 -35.14 24.91
N LEU A 26 21.84 -33.99 24.23
CA LEU A 26 21.14 -32.77 24.65
C LEU A 26 19.62 -32.98 24.74
N TRP A 27 19.07 -33.91 23.98
CA TRP A 27 17.64 -34.25 24.05
C TRP A 27 17.23 -35.02 25.31
N LYS A 28 18.20 -35.59 26.04
CA LYS A 28 17.96 -36.27 27.32
C LYS A 28 18.09 -35.33 28.52
N ALA A 29 18.45 -34.07 28.30
CA ALA A 29 18.57 -33.08 29.36
C ALA A 29 17.19 -32.56 29.79
N ASP A 30 16.99 -32.41 31.10
CA ASP A 30 15.74 -31.91 31.69
C ASP A 30 15.51 -30.40 31.43
N ALA A 31 16.58 -29.67 31.13
CA ALA A 31 16.56 -28.25 30.80
C ALA A 31 17.67 -27.88 29.80
N LEU A 32 17.35 -26.97 28.86
CA LEU A 32 18.28 -26.40 27.89
C LEU A 32 18.39 -24.88 28.09
N ARG A 33 19.59 -24.37 28.32
CA ARG A 33 19.87 -22.94 28.49
C ARG A 33 20.42 -22.36 27.20
N GLY A 34 19.95 -21.18 26.78
CA GLY A 34 20.49 -20.52 25.59
C GLY A 34 19.82 -19.19 25.23
N SER A 35 20.25 -18.62 24.11
CA SER A 35 19.62 -17.43 23.52
C SER A 35 18.36 -17.82 22.74
N LEU A 36 17.42 -16.87 22.56
CA LEU A 36 16.19 -17.12 21.79
C LEU A 36 16.45 -17.71 20.39
N PRO A 37 17.43 -17.23 19.58
CA PRO A 37 17.70 -17.82 18.26
C PRO A 37 18.17 -19.28 18.31
N PHE A 38 18.94 -19.66 19.33
CA PHE A 38 19.34 -21.05 19.54
C PHE A 38 18.11 -21.90 19.88
N LEU A 39 17.29 -21.44 20.84
CA LEU A 39 16.08 -22.15 21.25
C LEU A 39 15.05 -22.26 20.11
N CYS A 40 14.96 -21.28 19.21
CA CYS A 40 14.17 -21.39 17.98
C CYS A 40 14.58 -22.59 17.12
N LEU A 41 15.88 -22.77 16.86
CA LEU A 41 16.36 -23.89 16.04
C LEU A 41 16.18 -25.24 16.74
N VAL A 42 16.36 -25.28 18.06
CA VAL A 42 16.06 -26.47 18.88
C VAL A 42 14.59 -26.84 18.74
N LEU A 43 13.67 -25.91 18.98
CA LEU A 43 12.23 -26.19 18.91
C LEU A 43 11.77 -26.61 17.52
N LEU A 44 12.28 -25.96 16.46
CA LEU A 44 11.99 -26.34 15.08
C LEU A 44 12.51 -27.74 14.74
N SER A 45 13.72 -28.10 15.18
CA SER A 45 14.25 -29.44 14.98
C SER A 45 13.39 -30.48 15.70
N LYS A 46 12.97 -30.22 16.95
CA LYS A 46 12.09 -31.11 17.72
C LYS A 46 10.72 -31.28 17.07
N PHE A 47 10.15 -30.21 16.52
CA PHE A 47 8.84 -30.23 15.87
C PHE A 47 8.78 -31.17 14.65
N ARG A 48 9.93 -31.47 14.03
CA ARG A 48 10.00 -32.42 12.93
C ARG A 48 9.84 -33.88 13.37
N VAL A 49 10.31 -34.20 14.57
CA VAL A 49 10.20 -35.53 15.18
C VAL A 49 8.85 -35.66 15.88
N HIS A 50 8.53 -34.66 16.68
CA HIS A 50 7.33 -34.61 17.51
C HIS A 50 6.32 -33.66 16.89
N LYS A 51 5.21 -34.25 16.44
CA LYS A 51 4.20 -33.53 15.67
C LYS A 51 3.44 -32.47 16.47
N ASN A 52 3.38 -32.55 17.81
CA ASN A 52 2.60 -31.61 18.62
C ASN A 52 3.43 -31.09 19.80
N ILE A 53 3.83 -29.81 19.77
CA ILE A 53 4.65 -29.15 20.79
C ILE A 53 3.99 -27.85 21.24
N VAL A 54 3.99 -27.61 22.55
CA VAL A 54 3.51 -26.37 23.17
C VAL A 54 4.62 -25.77 24.00
N VAL A 55 4.84 -24.47 23.87
CA VAL A 55 5.83 -23.71 24.64
C VAL A 55 5.12 -22.59 25.41
N THR A 56 5.14 -22.70 26.73
CA THR A 56 4.64 -21.69 27.67
C THR A 56 5.75 -20.68 27.95
N CYS A 57 5.50 -19.41 27.63
CA CYS A 57 6.45 -18.32 27.80
C CYS A 57 6.05 -17.40 28.97
N PRO A 58 7.01 -16.66 29.57
CA PRO A 58 6.77 -15.86 30.77
C PRO A 58 5.97 -14.57 30.49
N SER A 59 5.96 -14.11 29.23
CA SER A 59 5.17 -12.96 28.80
C SER A 59 4.71 -13.09 27.35
N GLN A 60 3.66 -12.35 26.99
CA GLN A 60 3.16 -12.30 25.62
C GLN A 60 4.18 -11.71 24.64
N MET A 61 5.01 -10.77 25.10
CA MET A 61 6.09 -10.20 24.29
C MET A 61 7.13 -11.27 23.93
N ILE A 62 7.52 -12.10 24.89
CA ILE A 62 8.52 -13.17 24.66
C ILE A 62 7.94 -14.30 23.81
N SER A 63 6.67 -14.67 23.98
CA SER A 63 6.03 -15.67 23.11
C SER A 63 5.99 -15.20 21.65
N GLU A 64 5.72 -13.92 21.41
CA GLU A 64 5.75 -13.34 20.08
C GLU A 64 7.18 -13.28 19.50
N GLU A 65 8.16 -12.86 20.30
CA GLU A 65 9.58 -12.79 19.90
C GLU A 65 10.16 -14.16 19.52
N LEU A 66 9.67 -15.24 20.14
CA LEU A 66 10.09 -16.62 19.82
C LEU A 66 9.30 -17.21 18.64
N TYR A 67 8.01 -16.91 18.54
CA TYR A 67 7.15 -17.32 17.42
C TYR A 67 7.65 -16.76 16.08
N ARG A 68 7.97 -15.46 16.01
CA ARG A 68 8.30 -14.76 14.76
C ARG A 68 9.48 -15.40 13.98
N PRO A 69 10.64 -15.68 14.59
CA PRO A 69 11.73 -16.36 13.89
C PRO A 69 11.36 -17.78 13.47
N CYS A 70 10.63 -18.52 14.31
CA CYS A 70 10.19 -19.88 13.97
C CYS A 70 9.30 -19.87 12.73
N PHE A 71 8.32 -18.96 12.68
CA PHE A 71 7.41 -18.80 11.54
C PHE A 71 8.14 -18.39 10.25
N ASN A 72 9.14 -17.51 10.34
CA ASN A 72 9.93 -17.08 9.18
C ASN A 72 10.82 -18.19 8.61
N LEU A 73 11.33 -19.09 9.46
CA LEU A 73 12.14 -20.24 9.05
C LEU A 73 11.27 -21.39 8.53
N GLN A 74 10.13 -21.62 9.18
CA GLN A 74 9.14 -22.62 8.80
C GLN A 74 7.73 -22.08 9.08
N SER A 75 6.99 -21.77 8.02
CA SER A 75 5.67 -21.16 8.16
C SER A 75 4.57 -22.17 8.51
N ASP A 76 4.69 -23.41 8.03
CA ASP A 76 3.66 -24.43 8.24
C ASP A 76 3.76 -25.06 9.64
N GLY A 77 2.63 -25.11 10.34
CA GLY A 77 2.49 -25.68 11.67
C GLY A 77 3.01 -24.82 12.83
N VAL A 78 3.65 -23.68 12.57
CA VAL A 78 4.11 -22.78 13.63
C VAL A 78 3.01 -21.78 14.00
N LEU A 79 2.55 -21.83 15.25
CA LEU A 79 1.38 -21.12 15.74
C LEU A 79 1.70 -20.23 16.95
N TRP A 80 0.93 -19.16 17.12
CA TRP A 80 0.95 -18.31 18.30
C TRP A 80 -0.45 -18.20 18.87
N PHE A 81 -0.61 -18.52 20.15
CA PHE A 81 -1.87 -18.41 20.87
C PHE A 81 -1.77 -17.28 21.91
N PRO A 82 -2.15 -16.04 21.57
CA PRO A 82 -2.05 -14.91 22.49
C PRO A 82 -3.10 -14.99 23.61
N GLU A 83 -2.90 -14.21 24.66
CA GLU A 83 -3.92 -13.94 25.68
C GLU A 83 -5.11 -13.24 25.02
N ASN A 84 -6.34 -13.74 25.23
CA ASN A 84 -7.57 -13.10 24.76
C ASN A 84 -8.46 -12.77 25.95
N GLN A 85 -8.13 -11.67 26.60
CA GLN A 85 -9.08 -10.98 27.46
C GLN A 85 -9.69 -9.88 26.61
N ARG A 86 -10.92 -10.09 26.14
CA ARG A 86 -11.76 -8.95 25.74
C ARG A 86 -11.99 -8.15 27.02
N ASP A 87 -11.29 -7.03 27.12
CA ASP A 87 -11.53 -6.09 28.18
C ASP A 87 -12.90 -5.44 27.95
N MET A 88 -13.58 -4.96 29.01
CA MET A 88 -14.83 -4.17 28.89
C MET A 88 -14.65 -2.92 28.01
N GLU A 89 -13.40 -2.54 27.76
CA GLU A 89 -13.00 -1.45 26.90
C GLU A 89 -12.94 -1.82 25.40
N ASP A 90 -13.02 -3.09 25.00
CA ASP A 90 -12.95 -3.45 23.58
C ASP A 90 -14.20 -3.04 22.80
N VAL A 91 -14.00 -2.49 21.60
CA VAL A 91 -15.08 -2.08 20.70
C VAL A 91 -15.35 -3.21 19.71
N VAL A 92 -16.60 -3.66 19.63
CA VAL A 92 -17.03 -4.73 18.71
C VAL A 92 -16.66 -4.37 17.27
N GLY A 93 -16.11 -5.34 16.54
CA GLY A 93 -15.64 -5.18 15.16
C GLY A 93 -14.18 -4.69 15.02
N PHE A 94 -13.46 -4.45 16.12
CA PHE A 94 -12.04 -4.07 16.18
C PHE A 94 -11.21 -5.13 16.93
N ASN A 95 -9.88 -5.03 16.91
CA ASN A 95 -8.93 -5.93 17.59
C ASN A 95 -8.97 -7.40 17.11
N LEU A 96 -9.16 -7.60 15.79
CA LEU A 96 -9.30 -8.94 15.19
C LEU A 96 -8.00 -9.77 15.22
N GLU A 97 -6.82 -9.16 15.30
CA GLU A 97 -5.55 -9.86 15.10
C GLU A 97 -5.33 -11.01 16.10
N GLN A 98 -5.61 -10.77 17.38
CA GLN A 98 -5.51 -11.79 18.42
C GLN A 98 -6.57 -12.90 18.22
N GLU A 99 -7.81 -12.53 17.88
CA GLU A 99 -8.87 -13.49 17.55
C GLU A 99 -8.49 -14.39 16.36
N ARG A 100 -7.78 -13.85 15.37
CA ARG A 100 -7.30 -14.61 14.21
C ARG A 100 -6.24 -15.63 14.61
N PHE A 101 -5.27 -15.24 15.45
CA PHE A 101 -4.20 -16.13 15.93
C PHE A 101 -4.77 -17.27 16.78
N GLN A 102 -5.72 -16.94 17.66
CA GLN A 102 -6.42 -17.93 18.45
C GLN A 102 -7.28 -18.86 17.59
N SER A 103 -8.01 -18.32 16.62
CA SER A 103 -8.85 -19.14 15.73
C SER A 103 -8.02 -20.08 14.87
N GLU A 104 -6.88 -19.61 14.35
CA GLU A 104 -5.94 -20.45 13.59
C GLU A 104 -5.42 -21.60 14.46
N SER A 105 -4.95 -21.28 15.66
CA SER A 105 -4.41 -22.26 16.60
C SER A 105 -5.46 -23.28 17.04
N TYR A 106 -6.67 -22.80 17.36
CA TYR A 106 -7.80 -23.64 17.72
C TYR A 106 -8.17 -24.59 16.60
N ASN A 107 -8.24 -24.09 15.36
CA ASN A 107 -8.56 -24.91 14.20
C ASN A 107 -7.51 -25.98 13.92
N ARG A 108 -6.22 -25.65 14.02
CA ARG A 108 -5.13 -26.62 13.84
C ARG A 108 -5.24 -27.77 14.85
N VAL A 109 -5.52 -27.44 16.12
CA VAL A 109 -5.75 -28.44 17.17
C VAL A 109 -7.02 -29.25 16.89
N ALA A 110 -8.12 -28.61 16.51
CA ALA A 110 -9.39 -29.26 16.22
C ALA A 110 -9.34 -30.20 15.00
N SER A 111 -8.52 -29.87 14.00
CA SER A 111 -8.29 -30.71 12.82
C SER A 111 -7.20 -31.78 13.04
N GLU A 112 -6.67 -31.90 14.26
CA GLU A 112 -5.61 -32.87 14.65
C GLU A 112 -4.34 -32.78 13.78
N GLU A 113 -4.05 -31.59 13.24
CA GLU A 113 -2.88 -31.36 12.40
C GLU A 113 -1.64 -31.01 13.24
N PRO A 114 -0.42 -31.39 12.82
CA PRO A 114 0.81 -31.10 13.55
C PRO A 114 1.02 -29.60 13.82
N PHE A 115 1.44 -29.26 15.04
CA PHE A 115 1.75 -27.89 15.43
C PHE A 115 2.91 -27.72 16.42
N LEU A 116 3.58 -26.57 16.31
CA LEU A 116 4.47 -25.98 17.29
C LEU A 116 3.84 -24.65 17.74
N MET A 117 3.35 -24.60 18.98
CA MET A 117 2.57 -23.46 19.48
C MET A 117 3.29 -22.71 20.59
N PHE A 118 3.27 -21.38 20.51
CA PHE A 118 3.79 -20.48 21.54
C PHE A 118 2.64 -19.75 22.23
N SER A 119 2.62 -19.76 23.56
CA SER A 119 1.59 -19.07 24.35
C SER A 119 2.13 -18.66 25.73
N THR A 120 1.31 -18.00 26.54
CA THR A 120 1.56 -17.80 27.97
C THR A 120 0.62 -18.71 28.77
N GLU A 121 0.90 -18.89 30.07
CA GLU A 121 0.01 -19.66 30.94
C GLU A 121 -1.43 -19.09 30.94
N LYS A 122 -1.54 -17.75 30.98
CA LYS A 122 -2.83 -17.04 30.86
C LYS A 122 -3.50 -17.27 29.51
N GLY A 123 -2.71 -17.30 28.43
CA GLY A 123 -3.20 -17.60 27.09
C GLY A 123 -3.84 -18.98 27.06
N LEU A 124 -3.11 -20.01 27.47
CA LEU A 124 -3.59 -21.40 27.50
C LEU A 124 -4.76 -21.63 28.47
N ALA A 125 -4.87 -20.81 29.52
CA ALA A 125 -6.01 -20.83 30.45
C ALA A 125 -7.27 -20.14 29.88
N SER A 126 -7.22 -19.57 28.67
CA SER A 126 -8.39 -18.96 28.04
C SER A 126 -9.45 -20.03 27.79
N ASP A 127 -10.68 -19.71 28.20
CA ASP A 127 -11.84 -20.57 27.96
C ASP A 127 -12.18 -20.61 26.47
N VAL A 128 -12.29 -21.83 25.94
CA VAL A 128 -12.68 -22.13 24.56
C VAL A 128 -13.79 -23.16 24.56
N ARG A 129 -14.53 -23.23 23.46
CA ARG A 129 -15.46 -24.34 23.26
C ARG A 129 -14.70 -25.61 22.90
N PRO A 130 -15.09 -26.80 23.41
CA PRO A 130 -14.54 -28.04 22.90
C PRO A 130 -14.92 -28.29 21.43
N PRO A 131 -14.01 -28.81 20.59
CA PRO A 131 -14.33 -29.23 19.23
C PRO A 131 -15.50 -30.23 19.21
N GLY A 132 -16.43 -30.06 18.26
CA GLY A 132 -17.56 -30.97 18.07
C GLY A 132 -18.83 -30.71 18.89
N LEU A 133 -18.80 -29.78 19.87
CA LEU A 133 -19.99 -29.41 20.68
C LEU A 133 -20.77 -28.19 20.14
N SER A 134 -20.43 -27.69 18.95
CA SER A 134 -21.18 -26.61 18.29
C SER A 134 -22.56 -27.11 17.81
N PRO A 135 -23.63 -26.30 17.88
CA PRO A 135 -24.95 -26.70 17.36
C PRO A 135 -24.89 -27.01 15.86
N ILE A 136 -23.95 -26.35 15.17
CA ILE A 136 -23.60 -26.60 13.77
C ILE A 136 -22.10 -26.89 13.70
N SER A 137 -21.72 -28.11 13.33
CA SER A 137 -20.33 -28.48 13.10
C SER A 137 -19.73 -27.71 11.91
N GLY A 138 -18.40 -27.66 11.83
CA GLY A 138 -17.71 -27.05 10.68
C GLY A 138 -18.11 -27.69 9.34
N PHE A 139 -17.92 -26.93 8.26
CA PHE A 139 -18.21 -27.38 6.89
C PHE A 139 -16.91 -27.70 6.16
N ARG A 140 -16.76 -28.93 5.71
CA ARG A 140 -15.76 -29.30 4.70
C ARG A 140 -16.40 -29.20 3.32
N ILE A 141 -15.92 -28.28 2.50
CA ILE A 141 -16.53 -27.92 1.23
C ILE A 141 -15.55 -28.23 0.09
N THR A 142 -16.02 -29.01 -0.88
CA THR A 142 -15.31 -29.29 -2.14
C THR A 142 -16.20 -28.91 -3.32
N PRO A 143 -15.63 -28.50 -4.47
CA PRO A 143 -16.40 -28.38 -5.71
C PRO A 143 -17.18 -29.68 -6.00
N GLY A 144 -18.43 -29.56 -6.42
CA GLY A 144 -19.37 -30.65 -6.66
C GLY A 144 -20.12 -31.19 -5.41
N SER A 145 -19.78 -30.74 -4.20
CA SER A 145 -20.49 -31.16 -2.98
C SER A 145 -21.88 -30.52 -2.88
N SER A 146 -22.83 -31.24 -2.28
CA SER A 146 -24.17 -30.70 -2.00
C SER A 146 -24.21 -29.99 -0.65
N LEU A 147 -24.41 -28.68 -0.67
CA LEU A 147 -24.51 -27.82 0.50
C LEU A 147 -25.55 -26.73 0.24
N SER A 148 -26.50 -26.56 1.17
CA SER A 148 -27.43 -25.44 1.14
C SER A 148 -26.72 -24.16 1.56
N LYS A 149 -26.82 -23.12 0.74
CA LYS A 149 -26.28 -21.79 1.02
C LYS A 149 -26.87 -21.19 2.30
N ASP A 150 -28.18 -21.36 2.52
CA ASP A 150 -28.88 -20.79 3.67
C ASP A 150 -28.41 -21.42 4.99
N ARG A 151 -28.16 -22.74 4.98
CA ARG A 151 -27.57 -23.45 6.13
C ARG A 151 -26.17 -22.92 6.50
N LEU A 152 -25.36 -22.59 5.49
CA LEU A 152 -24.03 -22.00 5.73
C LEU A 152 -24.15 -20.56 6.26
N ILE A 153 -25.10 -19.78 5.76
CA ILE A 153 -25.38 -18.42 6.27
C ILE A 153 -25.84 -18.46 7.73
N GLU A 154 -26.78 -19.35 8.07
CA GLU A 154 -27.24 -19.55 9.45
C GLU A 154 -26.08 -19.88 10.39
N ALA A 155 -25.16 -20.74 9.96
CA ALA A 155 -23.98 -21.07 10.72
C ALA A 155 -23.03 -19.89 10.89
N LEU A 156 -22.76 -19.13 9.82
CA LEU A 156 -21.92 -17.93 9.88
C LEU A 156 -22.49 -16.90 10.86
N VAL A 157 -23.80 -16.66 10.83
CA VAL A 157 -24.48 -15.74 11.76
C VAL A 157 -24.38 -16.25 13.19
N LEU A 158 -24.61 -17.55 13.43
CA LEU A 158 -24.45 -18.17 14.74
C LEU A 158 -23.02 -18.00 15.28
N TRP A 159 -22.03 -18.18 14.41
CA TRP A 159 -20.61 -18.00 14.70
C TRP A 159 -20.18 -16.53 14.81
N GLY A 160 -21.12 -15.58 14.78
CA GLY A 160 -20.87 -14.16 14.95
C GLY A 160 -20.18 -13.49 13.76
N TYR A 161 -20.31 -14.06 12.55
CA TYR A 161 -19.92 -13.37 11.33
C TYR A 161 -21.00 -12.35 10.95
N GLU A 162 -20.56 -11.16 10.55
CA GLU A 162 -21.47 -10.06 10.23
C GLU A 162 -21.80 -10.03 8.73
N PRO A 163 -23.08 -9.91 8.35
CA PRO A 163 -23.47 -9.70 6.97
C PRO A 163 -23.03 -8.29 6.52
N GLN A 164 -22.44 -8.22 5.33
CA GLN A 164 -21.96 -6.99 4.71
C GLN A 164 -22.34 -6.97 3.23
N ASP A 165 -22.42 -5.77 2.66
CA ASP A 165 -22.61 -5.63 1.22
C ASP A 165 -21.40 -6.18 0.46
N LYS A 166 -20.17 -5.91 0.94
CA LYS A 166 -18.93 -6.45 0.36
C LYS A 166 -18.00 -6.92 1.46
N VAL A 167 -17.39 -8.07 1.24
CA VAL A 167 -16.49 -8.70 2.20
C VAL A 167 -15.10 -8.11 2.07
N LYS A 168 -14.75 -7.22 3.01
CA LYS A 168 -13.44 -6.56 3.05
C LYS A 168 -12.61 -6.93 4.27
N PHE A 169 -13.25 -7.41 5.32
CA PHE A 169 -12.63 -7.60 6.62
C PHE A 169 -12.91 -9.02 7.14
N PRO A 170 -11.96 -9.65 7.87
CA PRO A 170 -12.21 -10.94 8.52
C PRO A 170 -13.47 -10.88 9.38
N LYS A 171 -14.13 -12.04 9.54
CA LYS A 171 -15.39 -12.20 10.28
C LYS A 171 -16.60 -11.51 9.63
N THR A 172 -16.56 -11.30 8.31
CA THR A 172 -17.69 -10.77 7.53
C THR A 172 -18.05 -11.70 6.39
N PHE A 173 -19.31 -11.65 5.96
CA PHE A 173 -19.78 -12.40 4.80
C PHE A 173 -20.75 -11.56 3.94
N SER A 174 -20.92 -11.92 2.68
CA SER A 174 -21.91 -11.31 1.78
C SER A 174 -22.58 -12.39 0.94
N SER A 175 -23.90 -12.33 0.82
CA SER A 175 -24.69 -13.27 -0.01
C SER A 175 -25.36 -12.50 -1.15
N ARG A 176 -25.06 -12.89 -2.39
CA ARG A 176 -25.58 -12.23 -3.60
C ARG A 176 -25.91 -13.28 -4.66
N GLY A 177 -27.19 -13.54 -4.90
CA GLY A 177 -27.62 -14.54 -5.88
C GLY A 177 -27.06 -15.94 -5.55
N GLY A 178 -26.36 -16.58 -6.48
CA GLY A 178 -25.67 -17.85 -6.26
C GLY A 178 -24.33 -17.74 -5.54
N ILE A 179 -23.90 -16.55 -5.11
CA ILE A 179 -22.55 -16.34 -4.55
C ILE A 179 -22.64 -16.09 -3.04
N LEU A 180 -21.73 -16.70 -2.29
CA LEU A 180 -21.46 -16.40 -0.89
C LEU A 180 -19.97 -16.08 -0.71
N ASP A 181 -19.68 -14.83 -0.38
CA ASP A 181 -18.34 -14.39 0.01
C ASP A 181 -18.21 -14.47 1.53
N VAL A 182 -17.08 -14.98 2.02
CA VAL A 182 -16.81 -15.12 3.46
C VAL A 182 -15.35 -14.79 3.71
N PHE A 183 -15.05 -13.94 4.70
CA PHE A 183 -13.67 -13.74 5.15
C PHE A 183 -13.45 -14.44 6.49
N LEU A 184 -12.80 -15.59 6.44
CA LEU A 184 -12.48 -16.37 7.63
C LEU A 184 -11.44 -15.64 8.49
N LEU A 185 -11.50 -15.84 9.80
CA LEU A 185 -10.52 -15.26 10.72
C LEU A 185 -9.10 -15.73 10.42
N TYR A 186 -8.92 -17.01 10.14
CA TYR A 186 -7.62 -17.67 9.96
C TYR A 186 -7.13 -17.67 8.50
N SER A 187 -7.88 -17.10 7.56
CA SER A 187 -7.45 -17.02 6.16
C SER A 187 -6.73 -15.70 5.87
N SER A 188 -5.72 -15.72 5.00
CA SER A 188 -5.07 -14.51 4.49
C SER A 188 -5.94 -13.76 3.48
N TYR A 189 -6.74 -14.50 2.72
CA TYR A 189 -7.67 -13.96 1.73
C TYR A 189 -9.11 -14.41 2.04
N PRO A 190 -10.13 -13.59 1.77
CA PRO A 190 -11.51 -14.04 1.77
C PRO A 190 -11.75 -15.08 0.66
N ILE A 191 -12.77 -15.92 0.89
CA ILE A 191 -13.20 -16.99 0.00
C ILE A 191 -14.55 -16.63 -0.63
N ARG A 192 -14.71 -16.99 -1.90
CA ARG A 192 -15.94 -16.90 -2.67
C ARG A 192 -16.41 -18.31 -2.99
N LEU A 193 -17.64 -18.62 -2.60
CA LEU A 193 -18.34 -19.86 -2.89
C LEU A 193 -19.42 -19.59 -3.95
N GLU A 194 -19.31 -20.26 -5.09
CA GLU A 194 -20.33 -20.26 -6.13
C GLU A 194 -21.27 -21.46 -5.96
N PHE A 195 -22.57 -21.18 -5.97
CA PHE A 195 -23.64 -22.17 -5.83
C PHE A 195 -24.47 -22.25 -7.11
N PHE A 196 -24.73 -23.48 -7.56
CA PHE A 196 -25.79 -23.80 -8.51
C PHE A 196 -26.86 -24.63 -7.79
N GLY A 197 -27.94 -23.97 -7.38
CA GLY A 197 -28.93 -24.57 -6.47
C GLY A 197 -28.32 -24.86 -5.10
N ASN A 198 -28.29 -26.14 -4.72
CA ASN A 198 -27.67 -26.62 -3.47
C ASN A 198 -26.35 -27.36 -3.73
N THR A 199 -25.65 -27.03 -4.81
CA THR A 199 -24.37 -27.64 -5.19
C THR A 199 -23.30 -26.56 -5.30
N ILE A 200 -22.12 -26.82 -4.75
CA ILE A 200 -20.96 -25.93 -4.86
C ILE A 200 -20.34 -26.12 -6.24
N GLU A 201 -20.33 -25.07 -7.05
CA GLU A 201 -19.72 -25.08 -8.38
C GLU A 201 -18.21 -24.83 -8.28
N SER A 202 -17.82 -23.79 -7.53
CA SER A 202 -16.40 -23.45 -7.37
C SER A 202 -16.11 -22.75 -6.04
N ILE A 203 -14.84 -22.82 -5.63
CA ILE A 203 -14.30 -22.21 -4.41
C ILE A 203 -13.06 -21.41 -4.82
N ARG A 204 -13.02 -20.13 -4.47
CA ARG A 204 -11.96 -19.22 -4.92
C ARG A 204 -11.53 -18.28 -3.81
N THR A 205 -10.24 -17.97 -3.69
CA THR A 205 -9.79 -16.82 -2.91
C THR A 205 -9.93 -15.55 -3.74
N PHE A 206 -10.13 -14.41 -3.08
CA PHE A 206 -10.14 -13.12 -3.73
C PHE A 206 -9.47 -12.05 -2.87
N SER A 207 -9.04 -10.94 -3.47
CA SER A 207 -8.43 -9.82 -2.75
C SER A 207 -9.52 -9.01 -2.05
N PRO A 208 -9.40 -8.72 -0.74
CA PRO A 208 -10.40 -7.95 -0.01
C PRO A 208 -10.49 -6.49 -0.49
N MET A 209 -9.46 -5.98 -1.17
CA MET A 209 -9.45 -4.61 -1.69
C MET A 209 -10.06 -4.52 -3.09
N SER A 210 -9.57 -5.34 -4.03
CA SER A 210 -10.07 -5.31 -5.41
C SER A 210 -11.34 -6.14 -5.61
N GLN A 211 -11.71 -7.00 -4.65
CA GLN A 211 -12.78 -7.98 -4.76
C GLN A 211 -12.57 -8.99 -5.91
N ARG A 212 -11.35 -9.04 -6.46
CA ARG A 212 -10.97 -9.89 -7.61
C ARG A 212 -10.34 -11.19 -7.16
N ARG A 213 -10.55 -12.23 -7.96
CA ARG A 213 -9.99 -13.57 -7.75
C ARG A 213 -8.47 -13.53 -7.60
N VAL A 214 -7.97 -14.30 -6.66
CA VAL A 214 -6.54 -14.56 -6.48
C VAL A 214 -6.23 -15.99 -6.93
N GLU A 215 -6.96 -16.99 -6.42
CA GLU A 215 -6.66 -18.40 -6.69
C GLU A 215 -7.90 -19.31 -6.61
N ALA A 216 -7.90 -20.46 -7.29
CA ALA A 216 -8.92 -21.51 -7.11
C ALA A 216 -8.53 -22.44 -5.95
N LEU A 217 -9.48 -22.86 -5.12
CA LEU A 217 -9.23 -23.80 -4.04
C LEU A 217 -9.88 -25.17 -4.33
N PRO A 218 -9.13 -26.28 -4.17
CA PRO A 218 -9.69 -27.63 -4.36
C PRO A 218 -10.62 -28.02 -3.20
N MET A 219 -10.41 -27.45 -2.02
CA MET A 219 -11.18 -27.72 -0.81
C MET A 219 -11.02 -26.56 0.17
N ILE A 220 -12.03 -26.30 0.98
CA ILE A 220 -11.94 -25.41 2.14
C ILE A 220 -12.67 -26.01 3.33
N GLU A 221 -12.11 -25.84 4.52
CA GLU A 221 -12.75 -26.20 5.79
C GLU A 221 -13.11 -24.92 6.54
N ILE A 222 -14.41 -24.73 6.79
CA ILE A 222 -14.95 -23.60 7.53
C ILE A 222 -15.34 -24.08 8.92
N LEU A 223 -14.53 -23.73 9.91
CA LEU A 223 -14.71 -24.09 11.31
C LEU A 223 -15.30 -22.94 12.15
N PRO A 224 -16.07 -23.26 13.21
CA PRO A 224 -16.53 -22.27 14.18
C PRO A 224 -15.36 -21.58 14.90
N PRO A 225 -15.50 -20.30 15.29
CA PRO A 225 -14.51 -19.63 16.11
C PRO A 225 -14.44 -20.24 17.52
N PRO A 226 -13.29 -20.08 18.22
CA PRO A 226 -13.06 -20.68 19.54
C PRO A 226 -13.99 -20.17 20.65
N SER A 227 -14.54 -18.95 20.50
CA SER A 227 -15.34 -18.27 21.53
C SER A 227 -16.74 -17.89 21.01
N GLU A 228 -17.79 -18.49 21.57
CA GLU A 228 -19.17 -17.98 21.53
C GLU A 228 -19.58 -17.49 22.93
N THR A 229 -20.41 -16.45 22.99
CA THR A 229 -20.83 -15.77 24.23
C THR A 229 -21.99 -16.45 24.98
N ASP A 230 -22.61 -17.51 24.44
CA ASP A 230 -23.91 -18.00 24.95
C ASP A 230 -24.01 -19.54 25.10
N SER A 231 -22.95 -20.26 25.50
CA SER A 231 -23.09 -21.68 25.88
C SER A 231 -22.45 -22.03 27.22
N ASP A 232 -23.20 -22.69 28.10
CA ASP A 232 -22.82 -23.21 29.44
C ASP A 232 -21.67 -24.25 29.43
N VAL A 233 -20.96 -24.45 28.31
CA VAL A 233 -19.93 -25.50 28.15
C VAL A 233 -18.68 -24.90 27.51
N SER A 234 -17.84 -24.27 28.34
CA SER A 234 -16.48 -23.87 28.00
C SER A 234 -15.46 -24.74 28.76
N VAL A 235 -14.28 -24.90 28.19
CA VAL A 235 -13.12 -25.55 28.82
C VAL A 235 -11.88 -24.70 28.59
N PRO A 236 -10.88 -24.73 29.49
CA PRO A 236 -9.59 -24.09 29.22
C PRO A 236 -8.96 -24.66 27.95
N PHE A 237 -8.35 -23.82 27.10
CA PHE A 237 -7.70 -24.27 25.87
C PHE A 237 -6.63 -25.35 26.12
N SER A 238 -5.93 -25.25 27.25
CA SER A 238 -4.98 -26.25 27.74
C SER A 238 -5.55 -27.67 27.82
N SER A 239 -6.86 -27.82 28.06
CA SER A 239 -7.51 -29.13 28.11
C SER A 239 -7.63 -29.82 26.75
N LEU A 240 -7.56 -29.06 25.64
CA LEU A 240 -7.60 -29.59 24.28
C LEU A 240 -6.24 -30.14 23.82
N LEU A 241 -5.17 -29.81 24.53
CA LEU A 241 -3.79 -30.14 24.17
C LEU A 241 -3.39 -31.55 24.65
N THR A 242 -4.25 -32.53 24.39
CA THR A 242 -3.99 -33.93 24.74
C THR A 242 -2.89 -34.52 23.84
N GLN A 243 -1.93 -35.25 24.42
CA GLN A 243 -0.77 -35.82 23.70
C GLN A 243 0.21 -34.78 23.12
N THR A 244 0.39 -33.65 23.79
CA THR A 244 1.36 -32.61 23.41
C THR A 244 2.61 -32.67 24.29
N LEU A 245 3.77 -32.40 23.69
CA LEU A 245 5.01 -32.17 24.44
C LEU A 245 5.03 -30.71 24.92
N ALA A 246 4.98 -30.51 26.23
CA ALA A 246 4.96 -29.18 26.83
C ALA A 246 6.34 -28.76 27.33
N PHE A 247 6.76 -27.56 26.94
CA PHE A 247 7.95 -26.89 27.45
C PHE A 247 7.56 -25.60 28.17
N GLU A 248 8.32 -25.26 29.21
CA GLU A 248 8.23 -23.98 29.90
C GLU A 248 9.51 -23.19 29.63
N LEU A 249 9.36 -21.94 29.19
CA LEU A 249 10.48 -21.01 29.00
C LEU A 249 10.56 -20.08 30.22
N LYS A 250 11.73 -20.04 30.86
CA LYS A 250 12.03 -19.14 31.99
C LYS A 250 13.09 -18.12 31.57
N GLU A 251 12.90 -16.87 31.97
CA GLU A 251 13.88 -15.80 31.76
C GLU A 251 14.75 -15.65 33.01
N GLU A 252 16.07 -15.51 32.82
CA GLU A 252 17.04 -15.29 33.88
C GLU A 252 17.56 -13.85 33.88
N GLU A 253 18.07 -13.38 35.04
CA GLU A 253 18.52 -11.98 35.24
C GLU A 253 19.63 -11.51 34.27
N ASN A 254 20.34 -12.43 33.63
CA ASN A 254 21.42 -12.15 32.67
C ASN A 254 20.95 -12.11 31.20
N GLY A 255 19.63 -12.15 30.95
CA GLY A 255 19.05 -12.14 29.60
C GLY A 255 19.15 -13.48 28.86
N GLN A 256 19.44 -14.57 29.57
CA GLN A 256 19.38 -15.93 29.06
C GLN A 256 18.01 -16.56 29.32
N PHE A 257 17.69 -17.59 28.54
CA PHE A 257 16.44 -18.32 28.66
C PHE A 257 16.73 -19.79 28.92
N VAL A 258 15.91 -20.39 29.78
CA VAL A 258 15.94 -21.83 30.07
C VAL A 258 14.65 -22.44 29.57
N LEU A 259 14.77 -23.42 28.68
CA LEU A 259 13.67 -24.23 28.17
C LEU A 259 13.63 -25.55 28.98
N CYS A 260 12.61 -25.69 29.83
CA CYS A 260 12.41 -26.84 30.72
C CYS A 260 11.30 -27.74 30.19
N SER A 261 11.43 -29.06 30.37
CA SER A 261 10.27 -29.96 30.26
C SER A 261 9.39 -29.83 31.51
N GLN A 262 8.07 -29.83 31.36
CA GLN A 262 7.13 -29.62 32.47
C GLN A 262 7.10 -30.76 33.51
N ASP A 263 7.64 -31.94 33.21
CA ASP A 263 7.61 -33.12 34.10
C ASP A 263 8.72 -33.17 35.17
N VAL A 264 9.57 -32.13 35.26
CA VAL A 264 10.76 -32.15 36.13
C VAL A 264 10.79 -30.94 37.08
N ASN A 265 10.63 -31.20 38.40
CA ASN A 265 10.58 -30.18 39.45
C ASN A 265 11.95 -29.80 40.05
N THR A 266 13.04 -30.42 39.61
CA THR A 266 14.42 -30.17 40.08
C THR A 266 15.37 -30.12 38.89
N TYR A 267 16.02 -28.97 38.68
CA TYR A 267 16.93 -28.77 37.54
C TYR A 267 18.38 -28.71 38.03
N ASP A 268 19.23 -29.60 37.50
CA ASP A 268 20.65 -29.30 37.32
C ASP A 268 20.82 -28.90 35.85
N PRO A 269 21.03 -27.63 35.51
CA PRO A 269 21.25 -27.24 34.12
C PRO A 269 22.58 -27.84 33.64
N VAL A 270 22.52 -28.88 32.82
CA VAL A 270 23.72 -29.66 32.43
C VAL A 270 24.61 -28.92 31.42
N PHE A 271 24.09 -27.92 30.68
CA PHE A 271 24.86 -27.25 29.62
C PHE A 271 24.73 -25.72 29.63
N ASN A 272 25.87 -25.04 29.66
CA ASN A 272 25.98 -23.58 29.71
C ASN A 272 26.37 -23.03 28.34
N PHE A 273 25.37 -22.66 27.54
CA PHE A 273 25.62 -22.06 26.23
C PHE A 273 25.89 -20.55 26.35
N ASN A 274 27.17 -20.15 26.42
CA ASN A 274 27.62 -18.74 26.46
C ASN A 274 27.52 -18.01 25.10
N TYR A 275 26.36 -17.46 24.70
CA TYR A 275 26.28 -16.85 23.35
C TYR A 275 25.43 -15.58 23.22
N ASN A 276 26.14 -14.46 23.21
CA ASN A 276 25.85 -13.34 22.32
C ASN A 276 27.15 -13.04 21.57
N ILE A 277 27.27 -13.41 20.30
CA ILE A 277 28.27 -12.75 19.47
C ILE A 277 27.64 -11.43 19.03
N SER A 278 27.84 -10.39 19.85
CA SER A 278 27.66 -9.02 19.42
C SER A 278 28.80 -8.70 18.46
N LEU A 279 28.71 -9.17 17.21
CA LEU A 279 29.70 -8.85 16.17
C LEU A 279 29.63 -7.34 15.91
N HIS A 280 30.48 -6.59 16.60
CA HIS A 280 30.63 -5.14 16.46
C HIS A 280 31.98 -4.75 15.83
N GLY A 281 32.77 -5.73 15.37
CA GLY A 281 34.10 -5.54 14.76
C GLY A 281 34.09 -5.53 13.22
N GLU A 282 35.14 -4.95 12.65
CA GLU A 282 35.44 -4.90 11.21
C GLU A 282 35.48 -6.30 10.58
N ASP A 283 35.06 -6.41 9.31
CA ASP A 283 34.71 -7.64 8.58
C ASP A 283 35.76 -8.77 8.57
N GLU A 284 37.02 -8.51 8.96
CA GLU A 284 38.13 -9.47 8.92
C GLU A 284 38.23 -10.37 10.18
N GLU A 285 37.65 -10.00 11.33
CA GLU A 285 37.74 -10.81 12.56
C GLU A 285 36.80 -12.03 12.59
N ILE A 286 35.75 -12.06 11.76
CA ILE A 286 34.68 -13.07 11.80
C ILE A 286 35.17 -14.46 11.38
N VAL A 287 36.08 -14.52 10.40
CA VAL A 287 36.64 -15.78 9.87
C VAL A 287 37.79 -16.30 10.76
N LEU A 288 38.52 -15.38 11.41
CA LEU A 288 39.65 -15.72 12.29
C LEU A 288 39.21 -16.15 13.71
N ALA A 289 37.99 -15.82 14.14
CA ALA A 289 37.50 -16.11 15.49
C ALA A 289 37.18 -17.60 15.75
N PHE A 290 36.95 -18.42 14.71
CA PHE A 290 36.46 -19.80 14.86
C PHE A 290 37.14 -20.83 13.93
N PRO A 291 38.48 -21.02 14.01
CA PRO A 291 39.23 -21.83 13.05
C PRO A 291 38.92 -23.34 13.05
N THR A 292 38.25 -23.86 14.08
CA THR A 292 37.92 -25.30 14.21
C THR A 292 36.42 -25.61 14.13
N ALA A 293 35.55 -24.61 14.14
CA ALA A 293 34.10 -24.79 14.26
C ALA A 293 33.41 -24.91 12.89
N ARG A 294 32.33 -25.68 12.84
CA ARG A 294 31.46 -25.72 11.65
C ARG A 294 30.60 -24.45 11.61
N VAL A 295 30.80 -23.58 10.62
CA VAL A 295 30.08 -22.30 10.49
C VAL A 295 28.92 -22.41 9.50
N PHE A 296 27.72 -21.98 9.92
CA PHE A 296 26.50 -21.94 9.12
C PHE A 296 26.02 -20.49 8.95
N ALA A 297 25.92 -20.05 7.69
CA ALA A 297 25.57 -18.69 7.33
C ALA A 297 24.13 -18.61 6.79
N PHE A 298 23.24 -17.98 7.55
CA PHE A 298 21.83 -17.79 7.17
C PHE A 298 21.68 -16.56 6.27
N ALA A 299 21.18 -16.75 5.04
CA ALA A 299 20.94 -15.68 4.06
C ALA A 299 19.66 -15.88 3.22
N ASP A 300 19.12 -14.78 2.69
CA ASP A 300 17.97 -14.74 1.78
C ASP A 300 18.38 -14.81 0.29
N GLU A 301 17.49 -15.26 -0.59
CA GLU A 301 17.72 -15.48 -2.03
C GLU A 301 18.01 -14.19 -2.82
N GLN A 302 17.53 -13.03 -2.36
CA GLN A 302 17.66 -11.75 -3.08
C GLN A 302 19.01 -11.03 -2.88
N ASN A 303 19.95 -11.60 -2.13
CA ASN A 303 21.20 -10.92 -1.83
C ASN A 303 22.21 -10.97 -2.99
N GLN A 304 22.17 -9.95 -3.86
CA GLN A 304 23.22 -9.62 -4.85
C GLN A 304 24.64 -9.55 -4.25
N ARG A 305 24.78 -9.48 -2.92
CA ARG A 305 26.04 -9.42 -2.16
C ARG A 305 26.52 -10.77 -1.57
N LEU A 306 25.95 -11.93 -1.97
CA LEU A 306 26.63 -13.23 -1.78
C LEU A 306 28.09 -13.19 -2.32
N ARG A 307 28.33 -12.37 -3.36
CA ARG A 307 29.66 -12.04 -3.89
C ARG A 307 30.62 -11.34 -2.91
N TYR A 308 30.12 -10.71 -1.84
CA TYR A 308 30.95 -10.05 -0.83
C TYR A 308 31.58 -11.08 0.11
N LEU A 309 30.81 -12.09 0.55
CA LEU A 309 31.33 -13.23 1.32
C LEU A 309 32.25 -14.12 0.46
N GLU A 310 32.04 -14.18 -0.86
CA GLU A 310 33.00 -14.82 -1.79
C GLU A 310 34.38 -14.14 -1.81
N LYS A 311 34.48 -12.85 -1.46
CA LYS A 311 35.77 -12.12 -1.40
C LYS A 311 36.54 -12.36 -0.09
N ILE A 312 35.90 -12.90 0.95
CA ILE A 312 36.45 -13.02 2.32
C ILE A 312 36.98 -14.46 2.59
N ASP A 313 37.08 -15.33 1.59
CA ASP A 313 37.52 -16.74 1.71
C ASP A 313 36.80 -17.50 2.85
N PHE A 314 35.47 -17.35 2.91
CA PHE A 314 34.63 -17.97 3.93
C PHE A 314 34.51 -19.50 3.72
N ASP A 315 35.03 -20.30 4.65
CA ASP A 315 34.96 -21.77 4.67
C ASP A 315 33.77 -22.29 5.52
N GLY A 316 32.54 -21.90 5.16
CA GLY A 316 31.32 -22.29 5.86
C GLY A 316 30.16 -22.68 4.94
N VAL A 317 29.08 -23.23 5.53
CA VAL A 317 27.91 -23.74 4.81
C VAL A 317 26.79 -22.70 4.78
N PHE A 318 26.24 -22.41 3.61
CA PHE A 318 25.12 -21.47 3.48
C PHE A 318 23.79 -22.16 3.76
N VAL A 319 22.90 -21.50 4.52
CA VAL A 319 21.55 -21.97 4.83
C VAL A 319 20.54 -20.96 4.33
N LYS A 320 19.56 -21.40 3.53
CA LYS A 320 18.44 -20.56 3.11
C LYS A 320 17.57 -20.20 4.31
N GLY A 321 17.43 -18.91 4.61
CA GLY A 321 16.62 -18.40 5.71
C GLY A 321 17.34 -17.33 6.53
N VAL A 322 16.68 -16.82 7.56
CA VAL A 322 17.19 -15.72 8.39
C VAL A 322 16.98 -16.03 9.86
N ILE A 323 18.02 -15.82 10.66
CA ILE A 323 17.95 -15.85 12.13
C ILE A 323 18.19 -14.47 12.72
N GLY A 324 17.61 -14.20 13.89
CA GLY A 324 17.69 -12.92 14.59
C GLY A 324 19.13 -12.51 14.94
N ASN A 325 19.72 -13.13 15.96
CA ASN A 325 21.15 -13.01 16.27
C ASN A 325 21.88 -14.29 15.88
N GLY A 326 23.18 -14.16 15.55
CA GLY A 326 24.08 -15.30 15.51
C GLY A 326 24.39 -15.82 16.91
N PHE A 327 24.78 -17.08 16.99
CA PHE A 327 25.22 -17.74 18.22
C PHE A 327 26.29 -18.76 17.87
N PHE A 328 27.02 -19.23 18.87
CA PHE A 328 28.08 -20.22 18.70
C PHE A 328 27.91 -21.33 19.74
N SER A 329 28.70 -22.39 19.69
CA SER A 329 28.84 -23.37 20.76
C SER A 329 30.26 -23.93 20.75
N ASN A 330 31.03 -23.67 21.81
CA ASN A 330 32.31 -24.33 22.06
C ASN A 330 32.13 -25.85 22.26
N GLU A 331 31.07 -26.25 22.95
CA GLU A 331 30.77 -27.65 23.27
C GLU A 331 30.38 -28.43 22.01
N LEU A 332 29.55 -27.83 21.13
CA LEU A 332 29.14 -28.45 19.87
C LEU A 332 30.08 -28.15 18.70
N ASN A 333 31.13 -27.36 18.94
CA ASN A 333 32.08 -26.87 17.93
C ASN A 333 31.36 -26.32 16.66
N PHE A 334 30.35 -25.48 16.88
CA PHE A 334 29.36 -25.09 15.86
C PHE A 334 29.00 -23.61 15.96
N ALA A 335 28.95 -22.87 14.85
CA ALA A 335 28.59 -21.45 14.80
C ALA A 335 27.44 -21.19 13.81
N CYS A 336 26.44 -20.41 14.23
CA CYS A 336 25.38 -19.87 13.39
C CYS A 336 25.56 -18.36 13.25
N ILE A 337 25.70 -17.87 12.02
CA ILE A 337 25.80 -16.44 11.74
C ILE A 337 24.59 -15.96 10.94
N SER A 338 24.10 -14.77 11.30
CA SER A 338 23.08 -14.06 10.55
C SER A 338 23.77 -13.13 9.55
N VAL A 339 23.82 -13.52 8.27
CA VAL A 339 24.42 -12.71 7.20
C VAL A 339 23.76 -11.33 7.11
N PRO A 340 22.43 -11.19 7.22
CA PRO A 340 21.78 -9.88 7.26
C PRO A 340 22.29 -8.99 8.40
N LYS A 341 22.54 -9.54 9.59
CA LYS A 341 23.11 -8.73 10.69
C LYS A 341 24.55 -8.31 10.44
N ILE A 342 25.38 -9.20 9.89
CA ILE A 342 26.77 -8.88 9.50
C ILE A 342 26.78 -7.76 8.46
N LEU A 343 25.94 -7.89 7.43
CA LEU A 343 25.79 -6.88 6.37
C LEU A 343 24.97 -5.65 6.79
N ARG A 344 24.53 -5.56 8.06
CA ARG A 344 23.60 -4.54 8.58
C ARG A 344 22.31 -4.37 7.75
N GLN A 345 21.92 -5.41 7.02
CA GLN A 345 20.71 -5.47 6.20
C GLN A 345 19.52 -5.89 7.07
N LEU A 346 18.38 -5.24 6.85
CA LEU A 346 17.11 -5.76 7.36
C LEU A 346 16.57 -6.78 6.38
N THR A 347 16.21 -7.93 6.93
CA THR A 347 15.36 -8.89 6.25
C THR A 347 13.91 -8.48 6.41
N ALA A 348 13.17 -8.50 5.30
CA ALA A 348 11.72 -8.36 5.35
C ALA A 348 11.16 -9.54 6.17
N THR A 349 10.74 -9.28 7.41
CA THR A 349 10.02 -10.27 8.20
C THR A 349 8.63 -10.44 7.63
N LYS A 350 8.28 -11.66 7.22
CA LYS A 350 6.91 -11.99 6.82
C LYS A 350 6.02 -11.96 8.07
N TYR A 351 4.89 -11.26 8.01
CA TYR A 351 3.84 -11.44 9.02
C TYR A 351 2.80 -12.41 8.47
N ARG A 352 2.14 -13.16 9.37
CA ARG A 352 1.26 -14.30 9.06
C ARG A 352 0.21 -14.00 7.99
N TRP A 353 -0.36 -12.79 8.01
CA TRP A 353 -1.43 -12.37 7.09
C TRP A 353 -1.07 -11.11 6.28
N THR A 354 0.21 -10.79 6.11
CA THR A 354 0.60 -9.75 5.15
C THR A 354 0.28 -10.24 3.75
N LEU A 355 -0.54 -9.47 3.02
CA LEU A 355 -0.77 -9.69 1.60
C LEU A 355 0.52 -9.36 0.85
N ASP A 356 1.00 -10.25 -0.02
CA ASP A 356 2.23 -10.00 -0.79
C ASP A 356 2.09 -8.70 -1.59
N SER A 357 2.99 -7.75 -1.31
CA SER A 357 3.05 -6.42 -1.93
C SER A 357 3.45 -6.44 -3.41
N TYR A 358 3.66 -7.61 -4.00
CA TYR A 358 4.11 -7.79 -5.39
C TYR A 358 2.99 -7.82 -6.44
N ALA A 359 1.73 -7.69 -6.05
CA ALA A 359 0.60 -7.62 -6.98
C ALA A 359 -0.11 -6.25 -7.01
N TYR A 360 0.57 -5.17 -6.63
CA TYR A 360 0.00 -3.81 -6.68
C TYR A 360 0.78 -2.91 -7.63
N SER A 361 0.39 -2.92 -8.90
CA SER A 361 0.77 -1.87 -9.85
C SER A 361 0.02 -0.59 -9.48
N PRO A 362 0.70 0.52 -9.09
CA PRO A 362 0.03 1.77 -8.68
C PRO A 362 -0.74 2.47 -9.81
N GLN A 363 -0.67 1.97 -11.03
CA GLN A 363 -1.46 2.46 -12.17
C GLN A 363 -2.90 1.95 -12.17
N GLU A 364 -3.24 0.94 -11.36
CA GLU A 364 -4.60 0.35 -11.37
C GLU A 364 -5.58 0.98 -10.36
N SER A 365 -5.14 1.92 -9.52
CA SER A 365 -5.95 2.48 -8.43
C SER A 365 -6.66 3.80 -8.75
N VAL A 366 -7.03 4.00 -10.01
CA VAL A 366 -8.05 5.00 -10.37
C VAL A 366 -9.33 4.23 -10.69
N SER A 367 -10.20 4.12 -9.68
CA SER A 367 -11.61 3.73 -9.80
C SER A 367 -11.92 2.65 -10.84
N THR A 368 -11.51 1.41 -10.57
CA THR A 368 -11.94 0.28 -11.37
C THR A 368 -13.40 -0.07 -11.09
N ILE A 369 -14.24 0.33 -12.05
CA ILE A 369 -15.60 -0.13 -12.34
C ILE A 369 -15.84 -1.66 -12.20
N ASP A 370 -14.80 -2.48 -12.10
CA ASP A 370 -14.90 -3.92 -11.79
C ASP A 370 -15.72 -4.21 -10.52
N ASP A 371 -15.91 -3.18 -9.69
CA ASP A 371 -16.61 -3.20 -8.42
C ASP A 371 -18.05 -2.62 -8.49
N ILE A 372 -18.68 -2.55 -9.68
CA ILE A 372 -20.07 -2.13 -9.87
C ILE A 372 -21.04 -3.20 -9.35
N SER A 373 -21.95 -2.82 -8.45
CA SER A 373 -23.10 -3.64 -8.04
C SER A 373 -24.39 -3.17 -8.74
N TRP A 374 -25.38 -4.06 -8.83
CA TRP A 374 -26.71 -3.70 -9.28
C TRP A 374 -27.23 -2.48 -8.51
N GLY A 375 -27.72 -1.48 -9.24
CA GLY A 375 -28.24 -0.26 -8.66
C GLY A 375 -27.23 0.85 -8.41
N ASP A 376 -25.92 0.62 -8.62
CA ASP A 376 -24.90 1.67 -8.58
C ASP A 376 -25.13 2.73 -9.67
N TYR A 377 -24.70 3.97 -9.40
CA TYR A 377 -24.77 5.06 -10.38
C TYR A 377 -23.56 5.07 -11.31
N LEU A 378 -23.83 5.14 -12.61
CA LEU A 378 -22.83 5.22 -13.67
C LEU A 378 -22.96 6.52 -14.44
N VAL A 379 -21.84 7.04 -14.93
CA VAL A 379 -21.78 8.16 -15.84
C VAL A 379 -21.41 7.64 -17.23
N HIS A 380 -22.31 7.76 -18.20
CA HIS A 380 -21.98 7.57 -19.60
C HIS A 380 -21.56 8.92 -20.21
N GLN A 381 -20.42 8.96 -20.90
CA GLN A 381 -19.87 10.19 -21.50
C GLN A 381 -20.89 10.98 -22.35
N ASP A 382 -21.74 10.27 -23.10
CA ASP A 382 -22.70 10.87 -24.04
C ASP A 382 -24.11 11.08 -23.44
N PHE A 383 -24.52 10.29 -22.45
CA PHE A 383 -25.92 10.23 -21.98
C PHE A 383 -26.11 10.71 -20.53
N GLY A 384 -25.02 10.87 -19.78
CA GLY A 384 -25.05 11.36 -18.41
C GLY A 384 -25.18 10.27 -17.35
N ILE A 385 -25.70 10.68 -16.20
CA ILE A 385 -25.82 9.84 -15.00
C ILE A 385 -27.02 8.92 -15.13
N GLY A 386 -26.77 7.61 -15.05
CA GLY A 386 -27.76 6.54 -15.04
C GLY A 386 -27.47 5.52 -13.93
N ARG A 387 -28.31 4.48 -13.84
CA ARG A 387 -28.25 3.41 -12.85
C ARG A 387 -27.93 2.08 -13.51
N TYR A 388 -26.95 1.35 -12.98
CA TYR A 388 -26.56 0.05 -13.51
C TYR A 388 -27.60 -1.03 -13.24
N ARG A 389 -27.95 -1.82 -14.26
CA ARG A 389 -28.93 -2.91 -14.18
C ARG A 389 -28.41 -4.27 -14.66
N GLY A 390 -27.09 -4.46 -14.73
CA GLY A 390 -26.49 -5.74 -15.11
C GLY A 390 -25.96 -5.78 -16.55
N LEU A 391 -25.40 -6.93 -16.91
CA LEU A 391 -25.14 -7.30 -18.30
C LEU A 391 -26.37 -7.97 -18.89
N GLU A 392 -26.68 -7.65 -20.15
CA GLU A 392 -27.73 -8.28 -20.92
C GLU A 392 -27.19 -8.67 -22.30
N SER A 393 -27.38 -9.94 -22.68
CA SER A 393 -27.00 -10.46 -23.99
C SER A 393 -28.05 -10.05 -25.01
N LEU A 394 -27.67 -9.19 -25.96
CA LEU A 394 -28.54 -8.80 -27.05
C LEU A 394 -28.19 -9.61 -28.29
N SER A 395 -29.17 -10.39 -28.77
CA SER A 395 -29.09 -11.04 -30.07
C SER A 395 -29.76 -10.16 -31.13
N ARG A 396 -28.99 -9.77 -32.16
CA ARG A 396 -29.53 -9.08 -33.35
C ARG A 396 -29.27 -9.95 -34.58
N GLY A 397 -30.13 -10.92 -34.85
CA GLY A 397 -29.91 -11.89 -35.92
C GLY A 397 -28.85 -12.93 -35.52
N GLU A 398 -27.84 -13.17 -36.36
CA GLU A 398 -26.74 -14.12 -36.09
C GLU A 398 -25.66 -13.55 -35.14
N THR A 399 -25.68 -12.25 -34.83
CA THR A 399 -24.76 -11.61 -33.89
C THR A 399 -25.29 -11.66 -32.47
N ALA A 400 -24.51 -12.22 -31.55
CA ALA A 400 -24.70 -12.09 -30.11
C ALA A 400 -23.59 -11.22 -29.51
N GLN A 401 -23.98 -10.21 -28.71
CA GLN A 401 -23.05 -9.37 -27.97
C GLN A 401 -23.63 -9.05 -26.59
N GLU A 402 -22.79 -9.08 -25.55
CA GLU A 402 -23.17 -8.60 -24.23
C GLU A 402 -23.10 -7.08 -24.15
N CYS A 403 -24.09 -6.47 -23.49
CA CYS A 403 -24.16 -5.04 -23.26
C CYS A 403 -24.41 -4.72 -21.79
N ILE A 404 -23.83 -3.63 -21.31
CA ILE A 404 -24.14 -3.05 -20.00
C ILE A 404 -25.47 -2.33 -20.11
N LYS A 405 -26.44 -2.72 -19.27
CA LYS A 405 -27.73 -2.06 -19.17
C LYS A 405 -27.66 -0.90 -18.18
N ILE A 406 -27.98 0.30 -18.65
CA ILE A 406 -28.03 1.53 -17.84
C ILE A 406 -29.42 2.14 -17.94
N GLU A 407 -30.07 2.31 -16.80
CA GLU A 407 -31.38 2.97 -16.65
C GLU A 407 -31.22 4.46 -16.35
N TYR A 408 -32.04 5.28 -16.96
CA TYR A 408 -32.04 6.74 -16.88
C TYR A 408 -33.38 7.23 -16.32
N ALA A 409 -33.53 8.55 -16.17
CA ALA A 409 -34.83 9.11 -15.81
C ALA A 409 -35.90 8.75 -16.88
N ASP A 410 -37.17 8.79 -16.47
CA ASP A 410 -38.32 8.51 -17.34
C ASP A 410 -38.30 7.09 -17.94
N ASP A 411 -37.81 6.10 -17.19
CA ASP A 411 -37.64 4.68 -17.59
C ASP A 411 -36.82 4.47 -18.87
N GLY A 412 -36.01 5.46 -19.25
CA GLY A 412 -35.12 5.37 -20.41
C GLY A 412 -34.01 4.34 -20.19
N VAL A 413 -33.74 3.46 -21.15
CA VAL A 413 -32.67 2.45 -21.04
C VAL A 413 -31.69 2.59 -22.19
N VAL A 414 -30.40 2.54 -21.86
CA VAL A 414 -29.30 2.46 -22.82
C VAL A 414 -28.56 1.15 -22.62
N TYR A 415 -28.34 0.44 -23.72
CA TYR A 415 -27.46 -0.74 -23.77
C TYR A 415 -26.13 -0.30 -24.33
N VAL A 416 -25.07 -0.40 -23.52
CA VAL A 416 -23.72 -0.03 -23.90
C VAL A 416 -22.95 -1.29 -24.28
N PRO A 417 -22.54 -1.44 -25.56
CA PRO A 417 -21.70 -2.55 -25.99
C PRO A 417 -20.38 -2.60 -25.22
N VAL A 418 -19.91 -3.81 -24.91
CA VAL A 418 -18.66 -4.05 -24.17
C VAL A 418 -17.41 -3.46 -24.84
N ASP A 419 -17.40 -3.29 -26.17
CA ASP A 419 -16.30 -2.63 -26.89
C ASP A 419 -16.20 -1.11 -26.57
N LYS A 420 -17.30 -0.50 -26.11
CA LYS A 420 -17.40 0.92 -25.73
C LYS A 420 -17.38 1.14 -24.23
N PHE A 421 -16.82 0.18 -23.49
CA PHE A 421 -16.71 0.23 -22.04
C PHE A 421 -16.03 1.51 -21.54
N ASN A 422 -14.99 1.96 -22.25
CA ASN A 422 -14.24 3.19 -21.98
C ASN A 422 -15.08 4.48 -21.90
N LYS A 423 -16.36 4.43 -22.30
CA LYS A 423 -17.31 5.56 -22.19
C LYS A 423 -18.11 5.58 -20.89
N VAL A 424 -17.99 4.56 -20.06
CA VAL A 424 -18.77 4.41 -18.84
C VAL A 424 -17.84 4.52 -17.63
N HIS A 425 -18.23 5.35 -16.66
CA HIS A 425 -17.47 5.65 -15.45
C HIS A 425 -18.34 5.43 -14.21
N LYS A 426 -17.80 4.93 -13.09
CA LYS A 426 -18.58 4.81 -11.84
C LYS A 426 -18.72 6.18 -11.19
N LEU A 427 -19.93 6.54 -10.76
CA LEU A 427 -20.14 7.80 -10.03
C LEU A 427 -19.85 7.61 -8.54
N ILE A 428 -18.82 8.30 -8.03
CA ILE A 428 -18.55 8.40 -6.59
C ILE A 428 -19.40 9.53 -6.01
N ALA A 429 -20.58 9.20 -5.48
CA ALA A 429 -21.48 10.18 -4.91
C ALA A 429 -20.90 10.79 -3.62
N SER A 430 -20.86 12.11 -3.52
CA SER A 430 -20.43 12.84 -2.31
C SER A 430 -21.66 13.42 -1.60
N GLY A 431 -22.06 12.82 -0.47
CA GLY A 431 -23.10 13.36 0.42
C GLY A 431 -24.36 12.49 0.58
N LYS A 432 -25.26 12.88 1.50
CA LYS A 432 -26.51 12.16 1.83
C LYS A 432 -27.62 12.25 0.78
N LYS A 433 -27.43 13.01 -0.32
CA LYS A 433 -28.48 13.28 -1.31
C LYS A 433 -28.21 12.48 -2.58
N GLU A 434 -29.19 11.68 -3.00
CA GLU A 434 -29.09 10.88 -4.22
C GLU A 434 -28.84 11.76 -5.46
N PRO A 435 -27.97 11.32 -6.39
CA PRO A 435 -27.71 12.05 -7.62
C PRO A 435 -28.95 12.01 -8.54
N LEU A 436 -29.21 13.13 -9.22
CA LEU A 436 -30.29 13.23 -10.20
C LEU A 436 -29.93 12.45 -11.47
N LEU A 437 -30.77 11.49 -11.86
CA LEU A 437 -30.64 10.77 -13.12
C LEU A 437 -30.83 11.73 -14.30
N SER A 438 -30.08 11.49 -15.36
CA SER A 438 -30.19 12.25 -16.61
C SER A 438 -31.37 11.75 -17.45
N SER A 439 -32.08 12.63 -18.15
CA SER A 439 -33.11 12.23 -19.12
C SER A 439 -32.51 12.09 -20.52
N LEU A 440 -32.82 11.00 -21.21
CA LEU A 440 -32.33 10.73 -22.57
C LEU A 440 -32.89 11.74 -23.57
N GLY A 441 -32.07 12.16 -24.54
CA GLY A 441 -32.45 13.15 -25.56
C GLY A 441 -32.43 14.62 -25.11
N SER A 442 -32.25 14.88 -23.81
CA SER A 442 -32.10 16.25 -23.28
C SER A 442 -30.76 16.88 -23.64
N LYS A 443 -30.75 18.15 -24.03
CA LYS A 443 -29.50 18.93 -24.21
C LYS A 443 -28.80 19.28 -22.89
N ARG A 444 -29.43 19.02 -21.74
CA ARG A 444 -28.92 19.39 -20.41
C ARG A 444 -27.54 18.80 -20.12
N TRP A 445 -27.33 17.52 -20.43
CA TRP A 445 -26.03 16.86 -20.22
C TRP A 445 -24.93 17.47 -21.09
N SER A 446 -25.21 17.69 -22.38
CA SER A 446 -24.26 18.31 -23.31
C SER A 446 -23.87 19.72 -22.87
N GLN A 447 -24.85 20.56 -22.50
CA GLN A 447 -24.61 21.91 -21.95
C GLN A 447 -23.78 21.87 -20.67
N GLN A 448 -24.00 20.87 -19.81
CA GLN A 448 -23.26 20.69 -18.58
C GLN A 448 -21.80 20.29 -18.86
N LYS A 449 -21.57 19.36 -19.81
CA LYS A 449 -20.23 18.97 -20.27
C LYS A 449 -19.49 20.17 -20.87
N GLU A 450 -20.14 20.98 -21.70
CA GLU A 450 -19.57 22.22 -22.25
C GLU A 450 -19.20 23.24 -21.16
N ARG A 451 -20.07 23.42 -20.16
CA ARG A 451 -19.80 24.32 -19.03
C ARG A 451 -18.57 23.87 -18.23
N VAL A 452 -18.46 22.56 -17.99
CA VAL A 452 -17.29 21.97 -17.32
C VAL A 452 -16.04 22.13 -18.19
N LYS A 453 -16.10 21.86 -19.51
CA LYS A 453 -14.97 22.07 -20.44
C LYS A 453 -14.48 23.52 -20.39
N LYS A 454 -15.38 24.51 -20.48
CA LYS A 454 -15.05 25.95 -20.35
C LYS A 454 -14.39 26.29 -19.01
N SER A 455 -14.95 25.79 -17.90
CA SER A 455 -14.37 26.00 -16.58
C SER A 455 -12.99 25.36 -16.43
N THR A 456 -12.78 24.23 -17.09
CA THR A 456 -11.52 23.46 -17.03
C THR A 456 -10.44 24.14 -17.86
N GLN A 457 -10.80 24.73 -18.99
CA GLN A 457 -9.88 25.48 -19.84
C GLN A 457 -9.25 26.69 -19.13
N VAL A 458 -9.99 27.37 -18.24
CA VAL A 458 -9.41 28.42 -17.37
C VAL A 458 -8.32 27.86 -16.46
N VAL A 459 -8.55 26.68 -15.87
CA VAL A 459 -7.58 26.00 -15.00
C VAL A 459 -6.37 25.56 -15.81
N VAL A 460 -6.57 25.03 -17.02
CA VAL A 460 -5.47 24.64 -17.91
C VAL A 460 -4.66 25.85 -18.34
N GLN A 461 -5.29 26.98 -18.69
CA GLN A 461 -4.57 28.20 -19.05
C GLN A 461 -3.69 28.69 -17.89
N ASP A 462 -4.19 28.64 -16.66
CA ASP A 462 -3.39 28.96 -15.47
C ASP A 462 -2.19 28.01 -15.29
N LEU A 463 -2.36 26.72 -15.62
CA LEU A 463 -1.28 25.73 -15.60
C LEU A 463 -0.28 25.99 -16.72
N VAL A 464 -0.74 26.18 -17.95
CA VAL A 464 0.11 26.47 -19.11
C VAL A 464 0.90 27.76 -18.88
N ASN A 465 0.30 28.82 -18.35
CA ASN A 465 1.02 30.05 -18.02
C ASN A 465 2.10 29.81 -16.95
N MET A 466 1.88 28.87 -16.02
CA MET A 466 2.88 28.47 -15.03
C MET A 466 4.02 27.69 -15.67
N TYR A 467 3.73 26.74 -16.57
CA TYR A 467 4.73 25.89 -17.20
C TYR A 467 5.47 26.57 -18.35
N ALA A 468 4.81 27.43 -19.14
CA ALA A 468 5.44 28.24 -20.17
C ALA A 468 6.51 29.18 -19.59
N GLY A 469 6.29 29.69 -18.37
CA GLY A 469 7.32 30.41 -17.62
C GLY A 469 8.53 29.53 -17.25
N ARG A 470 8.35 28.22 -17.10
CA ARG A 470 9.38 27.24 -16.74
C ARG A 470 10.00 26.51 -17.93
N SER A 471 9.43 26.61 -19.13
CA SER A 471 10.05 26.11 -20.36
C SER A 471 11.25 26.97 -20.78
N GLN A 472 11.39 28.17 -20.23
CA GLN A 472 12.58 28.97 -20.40
C GLN A 472 13.75 28.38 -19.59
N PRO A 473 14.97 28.34 -20.17
CA PRO A 473 16.14 27.87 -19.43
C PRO A 473 16.34 28.68 -18.15
N ARG A 474 16.67 28.00 -17.06
CA ARG A 474 16.95 28.59 -15.74
C ARG A 474 18.11 29.60 -15.76
N GLY A 475 18.90 29.61 -16.83
CA GLY A 475 20.07 30.48 -17.01
C GLY A 475 21.31 30.00 -16.26
N PHE A 476 21.25 28.84 -15.59
CA PHE A 476 22.41 28.14 -15.02
C PHE A 476 22.13 26.64 -14.89
N VAL A 477 23.17 25.83 -14.80
CA VAL A 477 23.11 24.38 -14.53
C VAL A 477 23.87 24.10 -13.24
N TYR A 478 23.33 23.23 -12.37
CA TYR A 478 24.05 22.83 -11.16
C TYR A 478 25.26 21.96 -11.52
N GLY A 479 26.34 22.12 -10.77
CA GLY A 479 27.55 21.33 -10.95
C GLY A 479 27.34 19.85 -10.63
N LYS A 480 28.27 19.02 -11.11
CA LYS A 480 28.39 17.63 -10.65
C LYS A 480 28.71 17.59 -9.15
N ASN A 481 28.44 16.45 -8.52
CA ASN A 481 28.77 16.24 -7.12
C ASN A 481 30.29 16.37 -6.92
N ASP A 482 30.69 17.10 -5.88
CA ASP A 482 32.07 17.39 -5.51
C ASP A 482 32.43 16.78 -4.14
N GLU A 483 33.66 17.00 -3.67
CA GLU A 483 34.13 16.48 -2.38
C GLU A 483 33.26 16.93 -1.18
N LEU A 484 32.66 18.13 -1.25
CA LEU A 484 31.76 18.62 -0.20
C LEU A 484 30.42 17.88 -0.20
N TYR A 485 29.90 17.51 -1.38
CA TYR A 485 28.74 16.65 -1.49
C TYR A 485 29.02 15.27 -0.89
N GLU A 486 30.17 14.68 -1.19
CA GLU A 486 30.60 13.37 -0.67
C GLU A 486 30.79 13.39 0.85
N ALA A 487 31.34 14.47 1.43
CA ALA A 487 31.43 14.61 2.89
C ALA A 487 30.05 14.67 3.57
N VAL A 488 29.07 15.31 2.91
CA VAL A 488 27.67 15.28 3.35
C VAL A 488 27.03 13.91 3.10
N GLU A 489 27.50 13.11 2.16
CA GLU A 489 27.07 11.72 2.01
C GLU A 489 27.51 10.86 3.18
N GLU A 490 28.80 10.89 3.48
CA GLU A 490 29.43 10.04 4.49
C GLU A 490 28.98 10.40 5.91
N SER A 491 28.62 11.66 6.16
CA SER A 491 28.09 12.09 7.45
C SER A 491 26.66 11.61 7.73
N PHE A 492 26.01 10.91 6.79
CA PHE A 492 24.67 10.38 7.01
C PHE A 492 24.76 9.12 7.89
N PRO A 493 24.17 9.11 9.09
CA PRO A 493 24.37 8.02 10.06
C PRO A 493 23.54 6.76 9.74
N TYR A 494 22.77 6.76 8.66
CA TYR A 494 21.88 5.67 8.25
C TYR A 494 22.23 5.21 6.83
N GLU A 495 21.84 3.99 6.46
CA GLU A 495 21.91 3.55 5.06
C GLU A 495 20.61 3.95 4.35
N GLU A 496 20.74 4.49 3.15
CA GLU A 496 19.61 4.92 2.31
C GLU A 496 18.75 3.72 1.90
N THR A 497 17.43 3.90 1.88
CA THR A 497 16.52 2.89 1.32
C THR A 497 16.54 2.93 -0.22
N PRO A 498 16.15 1.85 -0.92
CA PRO A 498 16.10 1.85 -2.38
C PRO A 498 15.27 3.00 -2.95
N ASP A 499 14.11 3.28 -2.33
CA ASP A 499 13.25 4.39 -2.75
C ASP A 499 13.85 5.77 -2.42
N GLN A 500 14.60 5.89 -1.31
CA GLN A 500 15.32 7.12 -0.99
C GLN A 500 16.41 7.40 -2.01
N ALA A 501 17.22 6.40 -2.34
CA ALA A 501 18.28 6.51 -3.35
C ALA A 501 17.72 6.90 -4.71
N GLN A 502 16.60 6.29 -5.14
CA GLN A 502 15.92 6.65 -6.37
C GLN A 502 15.40 8.10 -6.33
N ALA A 503 14.77 8.53 -5.22
CA ALA A 503 14.28 9.90 -5.08
C ALA A 503 15.42 10.94 -5.09
N ILE A 504 16.57 10.62 -4.50
CA ILE A 504 17.78 11.45 -4.55
C ILE A 504 18.29 11.54 -5.99
N GLN A 505 18.37 10.43 -6.70
CA GLN A 505 18.80 10.39 -8.09
C GLN A 505 17.88 11.22 -9.01
N ASP A 506 16.56 11.06 -8.87
CA ASP A 506 15.57 11.83 -9.63
C ASP A 506 15.76 13.34 -9.43
N VAL A 507 15.96 13.76 -8.17
CA VAL A 507 16.17 15.17 -7.79
C VAL A 507 17.48 15.71 -8.36
N ILE A 508 18.57 14.93 -8.27
CA ILE A 508 19.87 15.32 -8.84
C ILE A 508 19.76 15.48 -10.35
N GLN A 509 19.12 14.52 -11.03
CA GLN A 509 18.95 14.55 -12.48
C GLN A 509 18.14 15.78 -12.91
N ASP A 510 17.10 16.13 -12.17
CA ASP A 510 16.31 17.32 -12.41
C ASP A 510 17.12 18.62 -12.23
N MET A 511 17.98 18.68 -11.22
CA MET A 511 18.88 19.82 -11.02
C MET A 511 19.89 19.93 -12.17
N GLU A 512 20.43 18.83 -12.67
CA GLU A 512 21.41 18.83 -13.76
C GLU A 512 20.84 19.22 -15.13
N ARG A 513 19.50 19.33 -15.26
CA ARG A 513 18.84 19.88 -16.46
C ARG A 513 18.92 21.40 -16.50
N ASP A 514 18.71 21.96 -17.69
CA ASP A 514 18.69 23.40 -17.96
C ASP A 514 17.34 24.07 -17.63
N GLN A 515 16.28 23.28 -17.51
CA GLN A 515 14.92 23.73 -17.16
C GLN A 515 14.69 23.70 -15.64
N PRO A 516 13.97 24.69 -15.06
CA PRO A 516 13.60 24.69 -13.64
C PRO A 516 12.71 23.51 -13.23
N ALA A 517 13.13 22.71 -12.24
CA ALA A 517 12.42 21.52 -11.77
C ALA A 517 11.25 21.80 -10.81
N ASP A 518 10.12 21.10 -10.93
CA ASP A 518 9.01 21.11 -9.96
C ASP A 518 8.61 19.69 -9.54
N ARG A 519 9.29 19.15 -8.53
CA ARG A 519 9.09 17.77 -8.09
C ARG A 519 8.39 17.71 -6.74
N LEU A 520 7.47 16.75 -6.62
CA LEU A 520 6.83 16.37 -5.37
C LEU A 520 7.48 15.10 -4.82
N ILE A 521 8.07 15.20 -3.63
CA ILE A 521 8.66 14.07 -2.90
C ILE A 521 7.64 13.61 -1.87
N CYS A 522 7.07 12.45 -2.11
CA CYS A 522 6.06 11.81 -1.26
C CYS A 522 6.69 10.69 -0.48
N GLY A 523 6.43 10.60 0.82
CA GLY A 523 6.81 9.46 1.63
C GLY A 523 6.38 9.66 3.06
N ASP A 524 6.27 8.60 3.85
CA ASP A 524 5.75 8.73 5.22
C ASP A 524 6.64 9.62 6.11
N VAL A 525 6.04 10.09 7.21
CA VAL A 525 6.76 10.86 8.22
C VAL A 525 7.95 10.03 8.72
N GLY A 526 9.17 10.57 8.68
CA GLY A 526 10.37 9.86 9.10
C GLY A 526 11.04 9.00 8.02
N PHE A 527 10.51 8.92 6.79
CA PHE A 527 11.12 8.14 5.71
C PHE A 527 12.26 8.87 5.00
N GLY A 528 12.97 9.77 5.67
CA GLY A 528 14.14 10.44 5.09
C GLY A 528 13.85 11.45 3.97
N LYS A 529 12.62 11.98 3.85
CA LYS A 529 12.33 13.12 2.93
C LYS A 529 13.27 14.31 3.16
N THR A 530 13.60 14.56 4.43
CA THR A 530 14.54 15.60 4.83
C THR A 530 15.94 15.34 4.28
N GLU A 531 16.34 14.07 4.13
CA GLU A 531 17.64 13.72 3.55
C GLU A 531 17.69 14.10 2.07
N VAL A 532 16.66 13.75 1.30
CA VAL A 532 16.54 14.16 -0.12
C VAL A 532 16.63 15.69 -0.27
N ALA A 533 15.96 16.43 0.62
CA ALA A 533 16.00 17.89 0.64
C ALA A 533 17.38 18.44 1.01
N LEU A 534 18.09 17.79 1.93
CA LEU A 534 19.44 18.17 2.36
C LEU A 534 20.45 17.94 1.24
N ARG A 535 20.37 16.81 0.52
CA ARG A 535 21.19 16.50 -0.66
C ARG A 535 20.98 17.51 -1.79
N ALA A 536 19.73 17.89 -2.06
CA ALA A 536 19.42 18.95 -3.02
C ALA A 536 20.03 20.30 -2.59
N THR A 537 19.98 20.59 -1.29
CA THR A 537 20.49 21.84 -0.72
C THR A 537 21.99 21.97 -0.87
N ILE A 538 22.77 20.94 -0.51
CA ILE A 538 24.24 21.01 -0.64
C ILE A 538 24.65 21.15 -2.11
N LYS A 539 24.00 20.43 -3.04
CA LYS A 539 24.27 20.57 -4.49
C LYS A 539 24.01 22.00 -4.99
N ALA A 540 22.96 22.65 -4.47
CA ALA A 540 22.66 24.03 -4.79
C ALA A 540 23.73 25.00 -4.26
N VAL A 541 24.14 24.83 -3.00
CA VAL A 541 25.13 25.69 -2.35
C VAL A 541 26.50 25.56 -3.01
N VAL A 542 26.96 24.34 -3.29
CA VAL A 542 28.20 24.05 -4.02
C VAL A 542 28.21 24.72 -5.40
N SER A 543 27.05 24.79 -6.06
CA SER A 543 26.89 25.48 -7.34
C SER A 543 26.80 27.01 -7.22
N GLY A 544 27.11 27.57 -6.04
CA GLY A 544 27.07 29.01 -5.75
C GLY A 544 25.66 29.59 -5.68
N LYS A 545 24.64 28.76 -5.47
CA LYS A 545 23.24 29.18 -5.38
C LYS A 545 22.74 29.22 -3.94
N LYS A 546 21.78 30.11 -3.71
CA LYS A 546 21.15 30.29 -2.41
C LYS A 546 19.88 29.45 -2.30
N VAL A 547 19.55 29.03 -1.08
CA VAL A 547 18.43 28.11 -0.81
C VAL A 547 17.46 28.70 0.20
N LEU A 548 16.16 28.59 -0.09
CA LEU A 548 15.09 28.87 0.86
C LEU A 548 14.36 27.57 1.23
N LEU A 549 14.21 27.32 2.53
CA LEU A 549 13.37 26.24 3.04
C LEU A 549 12.17 26.85 3.79
N LEU A 550 10.98 26.59 3.26
CA LEU A 550 9.72 27.07 3.80
C LEU A 550 8.99 25.96 4.56
N SER A 551 8.77 26.19 5.85
CA SER A 551 8.01 25.31 6.73
C SER A 551 6.70 26.00 7.19
N PRO A 552 5.61 25.24 7.41
CA PRO A 552 4.31 25.83 7.72
C PRO A 552 4.23 26.36 9.15
N THR A 553 5.00 25.75 10.06
CA THR A 553 5.05 26.12 11.47
C THR A 553 6.47 26.49 11.89
N THR A 554 6.55 27.32 12.91
CA THR A 554 7.82 27.76 13.50
C THR A 554 8.61 26.60 14.08
N ILE A 555 7.92 25.57 14.58
CA ILE A 555 8.53 24.39 15.19
C ILE A 555 9.19 23.51 14.14
N LEU A 556 8.52 23.29 13.00
CA LEU A 556 9.14 22.58 11.87
C LEU A 556 10.33 23.36 11.30
N ALA A 557 10.22 24.68 11.20
CA ALA A 557 11.34 25.52 10.75
C ALA A 557 12.56 25.36 11.68
N ASP A 558 12.33 25.33 12.99
CA ASP A 558 13.38 25.13 14.00
C ASP A 558 13.98 23.71 13.93
N GLN A 559 13.14 22.69 13.76
CA GLN A 559 13.60 21.30 13.56
C GLN A 559 14.49 21.17 12.32
N HIS A 560 14.07 21.75 11.18
CA HIS A 560 14.90 21.79 9.97
C HIS A 560 16.18 22.58 10.22
N PHE A 561 16.12 23.71 10.93
CA PHE A 561 17.31 24.49 11.26
C PHE A 561 18.33 23.69 12.08
N ILE A 562 17.90 22.97 13.12
CA ILE A 562 18.80 22.14 13.93
C ILE A 562 19.42 21.03 13.07
N SER A 563 18.59 20.31 12.30
CA SER A 563 19.05 19.20 11.45
C SER A 563 20.04 19.67 10.39
N PHE A 564 19.69 20.71 9.63
CA PHE A 564 20.54 21.24 8.57
C PHE A 564 21.82 21.86 9.13
N SER A 565 21.76 22.58 10.25
CA SER A 565 22.95 23.19 10.85
C SER A 565 23.93 22.13 11.32
N SER A 566 23.43 21.08 11.99
CA SER A 566 24.29 19.98 12.47
C SER A 566 25.05 19.25 11.36
N ARG A 567 24.53 19.24 10.14
CA ARG A 567 25.11 18.52 8.99
C ARG A 567 25.87 19.40 8.01
N LEU A 568 25.44 20.64 7.80
CA LEU A 568 25.99 21.52 6.76
C LEU A 568 26.95 22.60 7.29
N GLU A 569 26.83 23.05 8.54
CA GLU A 569 27.81 23.98 9.12
C GLU A 569 29.23 23.38 9.22
N PRO A 570 29.44 22.07 9.53
CA PRO A 570 30.76 21.46 9.54
C PRO A 570 31.50 21.53 8.20
N VAL A 571 30.76 21.56 7.08
CA VAL A 571 31.31 21.72 5.72
C VAL A 571 31.37 23.18 5.27
N GLY A 572 31.16 24.14 6.19
CA GLY A 572 31.36 25.57 5.95
C GLY A 572 30.14 26.34 5.42
N VAL A 573 28.96 25.72 5.37
CA VAL A 573 27.73 26.35 4.86
C VAL A 573 27.08 27.23 5.93
N ARG A 574 26.66 28.43 5.57
CA ARG A 574 26.04 29.39 6.52
C ARG A 574 24.53 29.34 6.48
N ILE A 575 23.92 29.06 7.64
CA ILE A 575 22.47 28.86 7.78
C ILE A 575 21.89 29.86 8.77
N GLU A 576 20.72 30.44 8.45
CA GLU A 576 19.98 31.30 9.37
C GLU A 576 18.50 30.88 9.47
N LEU A 577 17.90 31.11 10.64
CA LEU A 577 16.49 30.82 10.92
C LEU A 577 15.66 32.10 10.97
N LEU A 578 14.71 32.26 10.03
CA LEU A 578 13.74 33.36 10.03
C LEU A 578 12.35 32.89 10.50
N SER A 579 12.07 33.13 11.77
CA SER A 579 10.88 32.61 12.43
C SER A 579 10.30 33.62 13.42
N ARG A 580 9.07 33.39 13.89
CA ARG A 580 8.43 34.23 14.92
C ARG A 580 9.17 34.19 16.27
N PHE A 581 10.04 33.21 16.49
CA PHE A 581 10.83 33.09 17.72
C PHE A 581 12.02 34.06 17.74
N LYS A 582 12.39 34.63 16.58
CA LYS A 582 13.40 35.70 16.51
C LYS A 582 12.77 37.06 16.80
N THR A 583 13.46 37.88 17.58
CA THR A 583 13.08 39.26 17.86
C THR A 583 13.08 40.10 16.58
N LYS A 584 12.37 41.23 16.57
CA LYS A 584 12.34 42.12 15.39
C LYS A 584 13.74 42.60 14.98
N SER A 585 14.60 42.87 15.96
CA SER A 585 15.98 43.30 15.70
C SER A 585 16.80 42.20 15.00
N GLU A 586 16.68 40.95 15.47
CA GLU A 586 17.35 39.81 14.86
C GLU A 586 16.82 39.51 13.45
N GLN A 587 15.50 39.60 13.25
CA GLN A 587 14.91 39.41 11.92
C GLN A 587 15.45 40.43 10.92
N LEU A 588 15.53 41.71 11.31
CA LEU A 588 16.10 42.76 10.45
C LEU A 588 17.57 42.48 10.12
N HIS A 589 18.36 42.06 11.10
CA HIS A 589 19.76 41.68 10.89
C HIS A 589 19.92 40.50 9.93
N ILE A 590 19.08 39.47 10.04
CA ILE A 590 19.07 38.32 9.12
C ILE A 590 18.72 38.78 7.70
N ILE A 591 17.71 39.64 7.55
CA ILE A 591 17.32 40.19 6.25
C ILE A 591 18.46 41.00 5.62
N GLU A 592 19.17 41.82 6.41
CA GLU A 592 20.36 42.53 5.91
C GLU A 592 21.46 41.57 5.44
N LYS A 593 21.73 40.50 6.20
CA LYS A 593 22.70 39.47 5.81
C LYS A 593 22.28 38.75 4.52
N MET A 594 20.99 38.46 4.35
CA MET A 594 20.43 37.85 3.13
C MET A 594 20.65 38.76 1.92
N MET A 595 20.37 40.06 2.05
CA MET A 595 20.54 41.02 0.96
C MET A 595 22.01 41.19 0.54
N ARG A 596 22.94 41.08 1.50
CA ARG A 596 24.40 41.16 1.25
C ARG A 596 25.00 39.83 0.75
N GLY A 597 24.21 38.75 0.68
CA GLY A 597 24.69 37.43 0.27
C GLY A 597 25.57 36.71 1.30
N ALA A 598 25.56 37.15 2.57
CA ALA A 598 26.41 36.62 3.63
C ALA A 598 25.92 35.28 4.22
N VAL A 599 24.75 34.82 3.78
CA VAL A 599 24.08 33.56 4.19
C VAL A 599 23.85 32.71 2.94
N ASP A 600 23.94 31.40 3.06
CA ASP A 600 23.73 30.45 1.95
C ASP A 600 22.32 29.85 1.98
N ILE A 601 21.84 29.50 3.17
CA ILE A 601 20.56 28.86 3.40
C ILE A 601 19.74 29.68 4.41
N VAL A 602 18.47 29.94 4.10
CA VAL A 602 17.54 30.48 5.10
C VAL A 602 16.34 29.55 5.25
N ILE A 603 16.15 29.11 6.48
CA ILE A 603 15.04 28.25 6.89
C ILE A 603 14.02 29.13 7.61
N GLY A 604 12.74 29.00 7.30
CA GLY A 604 11.76 29.90 7.90
C GLY A 604 10.32 29.56 7.62
N THR A 605 9.46 30.41 8.18
CA THR A 605 8.00 30.29 8.03
C THR A 605 7.47 31.18 6.92
N HIS A 606 6.15 31.36 6.84
CA HIS A 606 5.49 32.32 5.94
C HIS A 606 6.07 33.75 5.97
N ARG A 607 6.85 34.13 7.00
CA ARG A 607 7.62 35.38 7.03
C ARG A 607 8.57 35.54 5.83
N LEU A 608 9.09 34.43 5.28
CA LEU A 608 9.91 34.42 4.07
C LEU A 608 9.15 34.84 2.80
N LEU A 609 7.81 34.83 2.83
CA LEU A 609 6.95 35.21 1.70
C LEU A 609 6.53 36.68 1.73
N SER A 610 7.01 37.46 2.70
CA SER A 610 6.71 38.90 2.79
C SER A 610 7.43 39.69 1.70
N ASP A 611 6.87 40.83 1.28
CA ASP A 611 7.36 41.60 0.14
C ASP A 611 8.74 42.28 0.38
N ASP A 612 9.16 42.41 1.63
CA ASP A 612 10.45 42.96 2.05
C ASP A 612 11.61 41.94 1.94
N ILE A 613 11.31 40.67 1.70
CA ILE A 613 12.32 39.62 1.57
C ILE A 613 12.87 39.58 0.15
N ARG A 614 14.18 39.84 0.01
CA ARG A 614 14.93 39.67 -1.23
C ARG A 614 16.17 38.83 -0.97
N PHE A 615 16.34 37.76 -1.74
CA PHE A 615 17.50 36.88 -1.63
C PHE A 615 18.19 36.73 -2.99
N PRO A 616 19.16 37.60 -3.31
CA PRO A 616 19.88 37.54 -4.58
C PRO A 616 20.58 36.18 -4.77
N GLY A 617 20.48 35.59 -5.96
CA GLY A 617 21.10 34.30 -6.26
C GLY A 617 20.33 33.07 -5.76
N LEU A 618 19.06 33.23 -5.37
CA LEU A 618 18.15 32.11 -5.07
C LEU A 618 18.06 31.16 -6.27
N GLY A 619 18.47 29.90 -6.07
CA GLY A 619 18.41 28.84 -7.07
C GLY A 619 17.43 27.72 -6.71
N LEU A 620 17.25 27.45 -5.41
CA LEU A 620 16.42 26.35 -4.93
C LEU A 620 15.43 26.80 -3.85
N LEU A 621 14.18 26.35 -4.00
CA LEU A 621 13.08 26.53 -3.06
C LEU A 621 12.58 25.16 -2.59
N ILE A 622 12.70 24.89 -1.30
CA ILE A 622 12.16 23.68 -0.66
C ILE A 622 10.92 24.07 0.12
N VAL A 623 9.80 23.38 -0.12
CA VAL A 623 8.53 23.62 0.57
C VAL A 623 8.11 22.36 1.30
N ASP A 624 8.08 22.41 2.62
CA ASP A 624 7.61 21.29 3.45
C ASP A 624 6.12 21.46 3.78
N GLU A 625 5.35 20.38 3.66
CA GLU A 625 3.91 20.32 3.97
C GLU A 625 3.08 21.46 3.34
N GLU A 626 3.22 21.68 2.02
CA GLU A 626 2.57 22.76 1.24
C GLU A 626 1.05 22.88 1.51
N HIS A 627 0.39 21.77 1.86
CA HIS A 627 -1.04 21.73 2.14
C HIS A 627 -1.48 22.67 3.27
N ARG A 628 -0.63 22.89 4.27
CA ARG A 628 -0.93 23.74 5.45
C ARG A 628 -0.86 25.25 5.17
N PHE A 629 -0.34 25.66 4.02
CA PHE A 629 -0.26 27.08 3.68
C PHE A 629 -1.62 27.63 3.20
N GLY A 630 -1.96 28.83 3.68
CA GLY A 630 -3.17 29.55 3.28
C GLY A 630 -3.14 30.01 1.81
N VAL A 631 -4.31 30.42 1.30
CA VAL A 631 -4.49 30.80 -0.12
C VAL A 631 -3.53 31.92 -0.56
N LYS A 632 -3.40 32.98 0.25
CA LYS A 632 -2.48 34.11 -0.04
C LYS A 632 -1.02 33.67 -0.14
N HIS A 633 -0.57 32.77 0.75
CA HIS A 633 0.79 32.24 0.71
C HIS A 633 1.03 31.41 -0.55
N LYS A 634 0.04 30.62 -0.97
CA LYS A 634 0.11 29.81 -2.19
C LYS A 634 0.20 30.68 -3.46
N GLU A 635 -0.48 31.82 -3.51
CA GLU A 635 -0.35 32.77 -4.62
C GLU A 635 1.05 33.36 -4.71
N LYS A 636 1.66 33.75 -3.57
CA LYS A 636 3.04 34.23 -3.55
C LYS A 636 4.05 33.15 -3.92
N LEU A 637 3.85 31.92 -3.43
CA LEU A 637 4.66 30.77 -3.83
C LEU A 637 4.62 30.56 -5.34
N LYS A 638 3.43 30.61 -5.97
CA LYS A 638 3.32 30.48 -7.43
C LYS A 638 4.18 31.48 -8.19
N GLN A 639 4.32 32.72 -7.71
CA GLN A 639 5.18 33.72 -8.33
C GLN A 639 6.67 33.34 -8.21
N LEU A 640 7.10 32.85 -7.04
CA LEU A 640 8.48 32.40 -6.81
C LEU A 640 8.84 31.14 -7.60
N LYS A 641 7.88 30.22 -7.80
CA LYS A 641 8.07 28.95 -8.51
C LYS A 641 8.43 29.12 -10.00
N GLN A 642 8.20 30.29 -10.61
CA GLN A 642 8.41 30.47 -12.05
C GLN A 642 9.88 30.44 -12.49
N ALA A 643 10.82 30.84 -11.63
CA ALA A 643 12.22 31.07 -12.00
C ALA A 643 13.24 30.22 -11.22
N VAL A 644 12.77 29.37 -10.31
CA VAL A 644 13.58 28.68 -9.29
C VAL A 644 13.20 27.20 -9.29
N ASP A 645 14.15 26.31 -8.98
CA ASP A 645 13.84 24.89 -8.77
C ASP A 645 13.03 24.72 -7.48
N VAL A 646 12.04 23.84 -7.51
CA VAL A 646 11.07 23.68 -6.43
C VAL A 646 10.92 22.22 -6.07
N PHE A 647 11.27 21.88 -4.82
CA PHE A 647 11.03 20.56 -4.27
C PHE A 647 10.03 20.65 -3.13
N THR A 648 8.90 19.96 -3.28
CA THR A 648 7.83 19.93 -2.26
C THR A 648 7.86 18.61 -1.53
N LEU A 649 7.93 18.65 -0.19
CA LEU A 649 7.92 17.47 0.68
C LEU A 649 6.52 17.29 1.28
N THR A 650 6.00 16.05 1.28
CA THR A 650 4.72 15.76 1.93
C THR A 650 4.66 14.34 2.50
N ALA A 651 4.05 14.19 3.67
CA ALA A 651 3.75 12.88 4.25
C ALA A 651 2.59 12.17 3.54
N THR A 652 1.59 12.94 3.10
CA THR A 652 0.40 12.44 2.42
C THR A 652 0.19 13.28 1.16
N PRO A 653 0.25 12.71 -0.06
CA PRO A 653 -0.03 13.49 -1.26
C PRO A 653 -1.47 14.00 -1.19
N ILE A 654 -1.65 15.31 -1.34
CA ILE A 654 -2.99 15.90 -1.44
C ILE A 654 -3.62 15.35 -2.72
N PRO A 655 -4.88 14.89 -2.72
CA PRO A 655 -5.55 14.41 -3.93
C PRO A 655 -5.53 15.38 -5.11
N ARG A 656 -5.48 16.70 -4.87
CA ARG A 656 -5.30 17.72 -5.92
C ARG A 656 -3.89 17.73 -6.53
N THR A 657 -2.86 17.50 -5.72
CA THR A 657 -1.48 17.41 -6.20
C THR A 657 -1.21 16.05 -6.85
N LEU A 658 -1.86 15.00 -6.33
CA LEU A 658 -1.94 13.70 -6.98
C LEU A 658 -2.60 13.84 -8.36
N GLN A 659 -3.69 14.59 -8.49
CA GLN A 659 -4.37 14.85 -9.77
C GLN A 659 -3.44 15.47 -10.83
N GLN A 660 -2.69 16.53 -10.50
CA GLN A 660 -1.76 17.15 -11.46
C GLN A 660 -0.68 16.18 -11.92
N SER A 661 -0.26 15.30 -11.03
CA SER A 661 0.74 14.28 -11.32
C SER A 661 0.16 13.11 -12.12
N LEU A 662 -1.10 12.74 -11.86
CA LEU A 662 -1.86 11.74 -12.63
C LEU A 662 -2.14 12.20 -14.06
N VAL A 663 -2.22 13.52 -14.29
CA VAL A 663 -2.33 14.12 -15.64
C VAL A 663 -0.93 14.31 -16.27
N GLY A 664 0.16 13.90 -15.60
CA GLY A 664 1.52 13.96 -16.12
C GLY A 664 2.15 15.37 -16.13
N ILE A 665 1.54 16.32 -15.44
CA ILE A 665 1.98 17.72 -15.42
C ILE A 665 3.12 17.91 -14.40
N ARG A 666 3.11 17.16 -13.29
CA ARG A 666 4.09 17.29 -12.20
C ARG A 666 4.77 15.95 -11.90
N ASP A 667 6.10 15.98 -11.79
CA ASP A 667 6.89 14.80 -11.46
C ASP A 667 6.76 14.43 -9.97
N ILE A 668 6.62 13.13 -9.68
CA ILE A 668 6.57 12.57 -8.33
C ILE A 668 7.71 11.58 -8.14
N SER A 669 8.43 11.70 -7.02
CA SER A 669 9.23 10.60 -6.45
C SER A 669 8.56 10.08 -5.18
N LYS A 670 8.46 8.76 -5.05
CA LYS A 670 7.80 8.07 -3.93
C LYS A 670 8.83 7.38 -3.06
N ILE A 671 8.72 7.54 -1.74
CA ILE A 671 9.52 6.88 -0.71
C ILE A 671 8.59 6.04 0.16
N MET A 672 8.51 4.75 -0.14
CA MET A 672 7.57 3.81 0.49
C MET A 672 8.26 2.84 1.45
N THR A 673 9.58 2.69 1.31
CA THR A 673 10.39 1.83 2.15
C THR A 673 10.79 2.56 3.45
N PRO A 674 10.38 2.07 4.64
CA PRO A 674 10.73 2.68 5.91
C PRO A 674 12.22 2.56 6.27
N PRO A 675 12.79 3.49 7.05
CA PRO A 675 14.16 3.37 7.58
C PRO A 675 14.28 2.27 8.66
N LYS A 676 15.50 1.73 8.79
CA LYS A 676 15.77 0.47 9.50
C LYS A 676 15.42 0.40 10.99
N ALA A 677 15.30 1.54 11.68
CA ALA A 677 15.07 1.58 13.12
C ALA A 677 13.57 1.60 13.51
N ARG A 678 12.65 1.69 12.55
CA ARG A 678 11.26 2.01 12.84
C ARG A 678 10.36 0.78 12.92
N LYS A 679 9.77 0.54 14.09
CA LYS A 679 8.74 -0.50 14.30
C LYS A 679 7.35 0.02 13.90
N PRO A 680 6.44 -0.84 13.42
CA PRO A 680 5.05 -0.45 13.16
C PRO A 680 4.36 -0.04 14.47
N ILE A 681 3.42 0.91 14.39
CA ILE A 681 2.72 1.44 15.56
C ILE A 681 1.48 0.58 15.80
N HIS A 682 1.42 -0.10 16.95
CA HIS A 682 0.26 -0.91 17.31
C HIS A 682 -0.91 0.01 17.63
N THR A 683 -1.99 -0.11 16.86
CA THR A 683 -3.14 0.79 16.95
C THR A 683 -4.36 0.02 17.44
N TYR A 684 -4.96 0.50 18.54
CA TYR A 684 -6.12 -0.14 19.17
C TYR A 684 -7.29 0.83 19.24
N ILE A 685 -8.50 0.32 19.05
CA ILE A 685 -9.74 1.09 19.20
C ILE A 685 -10.48 0.56 20.42
N LYS A 686 -10.64 1.43 21.42
CA LYS A 686 -11.17 1.07 22.74
C LYS A 686 -12.24 2.09 23.16
N PHE A 687 -13.18 1.69 24.00
CA PHE A 687 -14.01 2.61 24.73
C PHE A 687 -13.19 3.35 25.78
N LEU A 688 -13.58 4.59 26.08
CA LEU A 688 -12.92 5.43 27.06
C LEU A 688 -13.15 4.84 28.45
N ASP A 689 -12.09 4.33 29.05
CA ASP A 689 -12.07 3.85 30.43
C ASP A 689 -10.82 4.33 31.17
N TRP A 690 -11.02 4.91 32.34
CA TRP A 690 -9.92 5.48 33.12
C TRP A 690 -9.01 4.43 33.74
N SER A 691 -9.51 3.23 34.06
CA SER A 691 -8.68 2.16 34.60
C SER A 691 -7.70 1.63 33.55
N PHE A 692 -8.17 1.52 32.29
CA PHE A 692 -7.34 1.19 31.14
C PHE A 692 -6.30 2.27 30.84
N ILE A 693 -6.73 3.54 30.76
CA ILE A 693 -5.81 4.68 30.55
C ILE A 693 -4.72 4.68 31.61
N GLU A 694 -5.07 4.43 32.87
CA GLU A 694 -4.11 4.41 33.95
C GLU A 694 -3.07 3.29 33.77
N ARG A 695 -3.51 2.08 33.40
CA ARG A 695 -2.65 0.93 33.08
C ARG A 695 -1.65 1.27 31.98
N VAL A 696 -2.14 1.85 30.88
CA VAL A 696 -1.34 2.25 29.71
C VAL A 696 -0.31 3.31 30.08
N LEU A 697 -0.74 4.37 30.77
CA LEU A 697 0.15 5.45 31.19
C LEU A 697 1.24 4.94 32.16
N ARG A 698 0.89 4.11 33.14
CA ARG A 698 1.87 3.51 34.07
C ARG A 698 2.90 2.66 33.32
N ALA A 699 2.48 1.86 32.34
CA ALA A 699 3.39 1.05 31.55
C ALA A 699 4.42 1.92 30.79
N GLU A 700 3.99 3.04 30.20
CA GLU A 700 4.91 3.96 29.50
C GLU A 700 5.86 4.69 30.45
N LEU A 701 5.33 5.21 31.56
CA LEU A 701 6.12 5.96 32.53
C LEU A 701 7.16 5.07 33.23
N ASN A 702 6.81 3.82 33.55
CA ASN A 702 7.72 2.87 34.18
C ASN A 702 8.92 2.52 33.29
N ARG A 703 8.78 2.60 31.95
CA ARG A 703 9.89 2.42 31.00
C ARG A 703 10.61 3.72 30.65
N GLY A 704 10.33 4.81 31.37
CA GLY A 704 10.95 6.14 31.17
C GLY A 704 10.53 6.84 29.86
N GLY A 705 9.39 6.46 29.29
CA GLY A 705 8.85 7.08 28.08
C GLY A 705 7.88 8.23 28.37
N GLN A 706 7.53 8.97 27.32
CA GLN A 706 6.59 10.09 27.38
C GLN A 706 5.29 9.79 26.63
N VAL A 707 4.21 10.46 27.00
CA VAL A 707 2.87 10.20 26.45
C VAL A 707 2.24 11.46 25.87
N TYR A 708 1.67 11.31 24.67
CA TYR A 708 0.71 12.28 24.13
C TYR A 708 -0.72 11.89 24.51
N PHE A 709 -1.43 12.77 25.19
CA PHE A 709 -2.87 12.65 25.42
C PHE A 709 -3.59 13.72 24.58
N LEU A 710 -4.18 13.32 23.46
CA LEU A 710 -4.86 14.23 22.55
C LEU A 710 -6.35 14.34 22.90
N HIS A 711 -6.79 15.55 23.24
CA HIS A 711 -8.19 15.90 23.42
C HIS A 711 -8.52 17.21 22.71
N ASN A 712 -9.35 17.15 21.66
CA ASN A 712 -9.58 18.30 20.76
C ASN A 712 -10.81 19.14 21.17
N ASP A 713 -10.90 19.48 22.45
CA ASP A 713 -11.91 20.40 22.99
C ASP A 713 -11.34 21.16 24.19
N ILE A 714 -11.04 22.44 23.98
CA ILE A 714 -10.34 23.32 24.93
C ILE A 714 -11.18 23.55 26.19
N GLU A 715 -12.51 23.60 26.07
CA GLU A 715 -13.40 23.90 27.20
C GLU A 715 -13.36 22.78 28.25
N SER A 716 -13.26 21.52 27.80
CA SER A 716 -13.21 20.36 28.69
C SER A 716 -11.79 19.88 29.01
N MET A 717 -10.72 20.46 28.42
CA MET A 717 -9.34 20.12 28.77
C MET A 717 -9.00 20.24 30.26
N PRO A 718 -9.45 21.27 31.01
CA PRO A 718 -9.15 21.38 32.45
C PRO A 718 -9.62 20.17 33.27
N PHE A 719 -10.73 19.54 32.88
CA PHE A 719 -11.22 18.31 33.52
C PHE A 719 -10.21 17.17 33.37
N TYR A 720 -9.76 16.91 32.14
CA TYR A 720 -8.77 15.85 31.87
C TYR A 720 -7.41 16.15 32.50
N TYR A 721 -7.00 17.42 32.56
CA TYR A 721 -5.78 17.83 33.25
C TYR A 721 -5.84 17.49 34.74
N ASN A 722 -6.95 17.80 35.41
CA ASN A 722 -7.15 17.50 36.83
C ASN A 722 -7.18 15.99 37.08
N GLU A 723 -7.87 15.21 36.25
CA GLU A 723 -7.88 13.74 36.33
C GLU A 723 -6.48 13.13 36.19
N LEU A 724 -5.72 13.56 35.18
CA LEU A 724 -4.36 13.07 34.95
C LEU A 724 -3.43 13.44 36.11
N THR A 725 -3.49 14.69 36.58
CA THR A 725 -2.64 15.17 37.68
C THR A 725 -2.97 14.49 39.01
N SER A 726 -4.26 14.24 39.29
CA SER A 726 -4.73 13.56 40.50
C SER A 726 -4.26 12.11 40.57
N ARG A 727 -4.35 11.38 39.44
CA ARG A 727 -3.96 9.97 39.35
C ARG A 727 -2.44 9.76 39.25
N PHE A 728 -1.72 10.72 38.69
CA PHE A 728 -0.27 10.67 38.48
C PHE A 728 0.47 11.82 39.17
N PRO A 729 0.44 11.92 40.52
CA PRO A 729 1.04 13.05 41.24
C PRO A 729 2.57 13.12 41.15
N LYS A 730 3.23 12.03 40.72
CA LYS A 730 4.68 11.97 40.50
C LYS A 730 5.10 12.34 39.08
N ALA A 731 4.16 12.39 38.13
CA ALA A 731 4.46 12.70 36.73
C ALA A 731 4.26 14.18 36.44
N SER A 732 5.09 14.74 35.58
CA SER A 732 4.96 16.11 35.07
C SER A 732 3.91 16.16 33.96
N VAL A 733 2.76 16.77 34.23
CA VAL A 733 1.65 16.92 33.27
C VAL A 733 1.58 18.38 32.81
N ALA A 734 1.49 18.61 31.49
CA ALA A 734 1.34 19.96 30.93
C ALA A 734 0.26 20.04 29.84
N ILE A 735 -0.31 21.24 29.68
CA ILE A 735 -1.35 21.53 28.66
C ILE A 735 -0.74 22.27 27.47
N ALA A 736 -1.05 21.85 26.25
CA ALA A 736 -0.68 22.54 25.02
C ALA A 736 -1.86 22.67 24.04
N HIS A 737 -2.41 23.88 23.86
CA HIS A 737 -3.52 24.16 22.94
C HIS A 737 -3.28 25.40 22.06
N GLY A 738 -3.98 25.47 20.91
CA GLY A 738 -3.69 26.45 19.85
C GLY A 738 -4.03 27.91 20.19
N GLN A 739 -4.82 28.14 21.23
CA GLN A 739 -5.19 29.48 21.70
C GLN A 739 -4.21 30.04 22.74
N MET A 740 -3.21 29.26 23.16
CA MET A 740 -2.17 29.73 24.07
C MET A 740 -1.31 30.82 23.44
N LYS A 741 -0.80 31.73 24.26
CA LYS A 741 0.22 32.69 23.81
C LYS A 741 1.44 31.91 23.31
N SER A 742 1.99 32.32 22.17
CA SER A 742 3.05 31.54 21.49
C SER A 742 4.27 31.27 22.37
N LYS A 743 4.64 32.22 23.25
CA LYS A 743 5.77 32.09 24.18
C LYS A 743 5.54 31.01 25.25
N ASP A 744 4.30 30.87 25.74
CA ASP A 744 3.96 29.89 26.78
C ASP A 744 3.88 28.48 26.17
N LEU A 745 3.25 28.36 24.99
CA LEU A 745 3.19 27.12 24.23
C LEU A 745 4.58 26.60 23.87
N GLU A 746 5.48 27.49 23.44
CA GLU A 746 6.87 27.18 23.11
C GLU A 746 7.62 26.61 24.31
N LYS A 747 7.54 27.26 25.48
CA LYS A 747 8.20 26.79 26.70
C LYS A 747 7.77 25.36 27.06
N ILE A 748 6.47 25.07 26.98
CA ILE A 748 5.92 23.75 27.30
C ILE A 748 6.38 22.70 26.30
N VAL A 749 6.30 23.03 25.01
CA VAL A 749 6.75 22.13 23.94
C VAL A 749 8.23 21.81 24.07
N LEU A 750 9.10 22.80 24.23
CA LEU A 750 10.54 22.58 24.40
C LEU A 750 10.85 21.78 25.67
N SER A 751 10.09 22.02 26.75
CA SER A 751 10.20 21.23 27.98
C SER A 751 9.79 19.78 27.76
N PHE A 752 8.77 19.51 26.94
CA PHE A 752 8.39 18.15 26.56
C PHE A 752 9.48 17.49 25.70
N PHE A 753 10.06 18.19 24.72
CA PHE A 753 11.20 17.67 23.95
C PHE A 753 12.41 17.31 24.80
N GLY A 754 12.72 18.14 25.81
CA GLY A 754 13.83 17.92 26.73
C GLY A 754 13.56 16.88 27.83
N GLY A 755 12.40 16.21 27.83
CA GLY A 755 12.03 15.23 28.85
C GLY A 755 11.58 15.80 30.20
N GLY A 756 11.31 17.11 30.29
CA GLY A 756 10.81 17.76 31.52
C GLY A 756 9.29 17.66 31.72
N VAL A 757 8.55 17.16 30.73
CA VAL A 757 7.11 16.87 30.81
C VAL A 757 6.89 15.42 30.40
N ASP A 758 6.25 14.64 31.25
CA ASP A 758 6.02 13.21 31.02
C ASP A 758 4.75 12.97 30.20
N ILE A 759 3.69 13.71 30.51
CA ILE A 759 2.38 13.62 29.84
C ILE A 759 2.00 14.98 29.27
N LEU A 760 1.89 15.06 27.93
CA LEU A 760 1.42 16.25 27.25
C LEU A 760 -0.06 16.11 26.87
N LEU A 761 -0.92 16.84 27.58
CA LEU A 761 -2.33 16.99 27.23
C LEU A 761 -2.48 18.07 26.16
N CYS A 762 -2.83 17.68 24.94
CA CYS A 762 -2.77 18.56 23.77
C CYS A 762 -3.98 18.48 22.84
N THR A 763 -4.15 19.51 22.01
CA THR A 763 -5.04 19.47 20.84
C THR A 763 -4.29 18.97 19.60
N THR A 764 -4.84 19.16 18.39
CA THR A 764 -4.19 18.81 17.11
C THR A 764 -2.89 19.57 16.80
N ILE A 765 -2.31 20.34 17.73
CA ILE A 765 -1.01 21.00 17.52
C ILE A 765 0.09 19.99 17.20
N ILE A 766 0.03 18.78 17.76
CA ILE A 766 1.01 17.71 17.49
C ILE A 766 1.04 17.28 16.02
N GLU A 767 -0.07 17.49 15.30
CA GLU A 767 -0.17 17.26 13.85
C GLU A 767 0.89 18.08 13.08
N SER A 768 1.31 19.22 13.64
CA SER A 768 2.08 20.27 12.96
C SER A 768 3.61 20.20 13.14
N GLY A 769 4.15 19.05 13.55
CA GLY A 769 5.60 18.80 13.45
C GLY A 769 6.36 18.48 14.73
N LEU A 770 5.69 18.02 15.79
CA LEU A 770 6.39 17.66 17.03
C LEU A 770 6.97 16.23 16.88
N ASP A 771 8.28 16.15 16.69
CA ASP A 771 9.06 14.91 16.62
C ASP A 771 9.74 14.61 17.96
N VAL A 772 9.13 13.77 18.79
CA VAL A 772 9.71 13.39 20.09
C VAL A 772 10.05 11.90 20.07
N SER A 773 11.33 11.59 20.04
CA SER A 773 11.84 10.21 19.95
C SER A 773 11.47 9.36 21.17
N ASN A 774 11.37 9.97 22.35
CA ASN A 774 11.01 9.27 23.59
C ASN A 774 9.48 9.18 23.83
N ALA A 775 8.67 9.78 22.95
CA ALA A 775 7.21 9.68 23.02
C ALA A 775 6.75 8.45 22.22
N ASN A 776 6.47 7.35 22.92
CA ASN A 776 6.12 6.07 22.28
C ASN A 776 4.65 5.66 22.50
N THR A 777 3.89 6.39 23.33
CA THR A 777 2.47 6.13 23.53
C THR A 777 1.63 7.37 23.20
N LEU A 778 0.57 7.15 22.43
CA LEU A 778 -0.40 8.17 22.00
C LEU A 778 -1.81 7.71 22.36
N ILE A 779 -2.54 8.56 23.06
CA ILE A 779 -3.97 8.36 23.38
C ILE A 779 -4.75 9.46 22.67
N ILE A 780 -5.70 9.10 21.80
CA ILE A 780 -6.58 10.05 21.11
C ILE A 780 -7.99 9.90 21.66
N ASN A 781 -8.45 10.89 22.42
CA ASN A 781 -9.83 10.93 22.90
C ASN A 781 -10.80 11.31 21.78
N GLN A 782 -12.00 10.72 21.78
CA GLN A 782 -13.06 10.93 20.79
C GLN A 782 -12.58 10.75 19.33
N ALA A 783 -11.85 9.67 19.06
CA ALA A 783 -11.20 9.42 17.77
C ALA A 783 -12.17 9.45 16.56
N HIS A 784 -13.44 9.09 16.76
CA HIS A 784 -14.50 9.14 15.74
C HIS A 784 -14.73 10.53 15.12
N ARG A 785 -14.29 11.61 15.78
CA ARG A 785 -14.42 13.00 15.29
C ARG A 785 -13.32 13.43 14.32
N PHE A 786 -12.25 12.66 14.17
CA PHE A 786 -11.09 13.03 13.36
C PHE A 786 -11.17 12.45 11.95
N GLY A 787 -10.69 13.21 10.95
CA GLY A 787 -10.53 12.71 9.59
C GLY A 787 -9.44 11.64 9.51
N LEU A 788 -9.53 10.72 8.53
CA LEU A 788 -8.56 9.63 8.38
C LEU A 788 -7.12 10.14 8.17
N SER A 789 -6.92 11.12 7.29
CA SER A 789 -5.61 11.76 7.10
C SER A 789 -5.07 12.44 8.37
N GLN A 790 -5.93 13.03 9.20
CA GLN A 790 -5.51 13.63 10.48
C GLN A 790 -5.05 12.56 11.47
N LEU A 791 -5.85 11.50 11.65
CA LEU A 791 -5.51 10.37 12.50
C LEU A 791 -4.18 9.76 12.08
N TYR A 792 -3.94 9.61 10.78
CA TYR A 792 -2.69 9.08 10.26
C TYR A 792 -1.48 9.97 10.56
N GLN A 793 -1.60 11.28 10.30
CA GLN A 793 -0.52 12.24 10.57
C GLN A 793 -0.20 12.33 12.06
N ILE A 794 -1.23 12.30 12.93
CA ILE A 794 -1.09 12.32 14.39
C ILE A 794 -0.44 11.01 14.87
N ARG A 795 -0.90 9.85 14.38
CA ARG A 795 -0.32 8.55 14.69
C ARG A 795 1.17 8.50 14.36
N GLY A 796 1.57 9.03 13.20
CA GLY A 796 2.97 9.12 12.77
C GLY A 796 3.88 10.04 13.62
N ARG A 797 3.36 10.68 14.68
CA ARG A 797 4.14 11.46 15.65
C ARG A 797 4.76 10.63 16.77
N VAL A 798 4.31 9.38 16.97
CA VAL A 798 4.93 8.42 17.89
C VAL A 798 5.66 7.29 17.15
N GLY A 799 6.46 6.50 17.86
CA GLY A 799 7.16 5.34 17.27
C GLY A 799 8.28 5.73 16.33
N ARG A 800 9.17 6.61 16.81
CA ARG A 800 10.36 7.08 16.09
C ARG A 800 11.67 6.56 16.68
N SER A 801 11.59 5.85 17.80
CA SER A 801 12.70 5.10 18.38
C SER A 801 12.65 3.62 17.98
N TYR A 802 13.66 2.85 18.40
CA TYR A 802 13.68 1.39 18.29
C TYR A 802 12.64 0.69 19.20
N ARG A 803 12.02 1.43 20.13
CA ARG A 803 11.03 0.91 21.07
C ARG A 803 9.67 0.77 20.40
N GLN A 804 8.92 -0.25 20.82
CA GLN A 804 7.55 -0.47 20.34
C GLN A 804 6.65 0.68 20.78
N ALA A 805 5.88 1.22 19.83
CA ALA A 805 4.96 2.32 20.07
C ALA A 805 3.49 1.88 19.96
N TYR A 806 2.64 2.58 20.70
CA TYR A 806 1.23 2.27 20.87
C TYR A 806 0.36 3.49 20.61
N CYS A 807 -0.73 3.30 19.88
CA CYS A 807 -1.73 4.33 19.57
C CYS A 807 -3.12 3.83 20.00
N TYR A 808 -3.73 4.48 20.97
CA TYR A 808 -5.06 4.13 21.48
C TYR A 808 -6.09 5.16 21.02
N LEU A 809 -7.04 4.72 20.20
CA LEU A 809 -8.13 5.50 19.67
C LEU A 809 -9.37 5.30 20.55
N MET A 810 -9.66 6.27 21.43
CA MET A 810 -10.72 6.14 22.43
C MET A 810 -12.07 6.62 21.90
N LEU A 811 -13.12 5.85 22.16
CA LEU A 811 -14.52 6.14 21.84
C LEU A 811 -15.37 6.32 23.11
N PRO A 812 -16.38 7.19 23.10
CA PRO A 812 -17.36 7.23 24.19
C PRO A 812 -18.11 5.89 24.33
N LYS A 813 -18.42 5.44 25.56
CA LYS A 813 -19.07 4.14 25.82
C LYS A 813 -20.43 3.98 25.11
N ASP A 814 -21.21 5.06 24.98
CA ASP A 814 -22.60 5.00 24.45
C ASP A 814 -22.71 5.39 22.95
N ILE A 815 -21.61 5.37 22.19
CA ILE A 815 -21.64 5.84 20.80
C ILE A 815 -22.03 4.73 19.81
N SER A 816 -23.01 5.02 18.95
CA SER A 816 -23.23 4.24 17.72
C SER A 816 -22.41 4.85 16.58
N LEU A 817 -21.46 4.07 16.03
CA LEU A 817 -20.63 4.52 14.92
C LEU A 817 -21.42 4.47 13.61
N GLY A 818 -21.51 5.60 12.91
CA GLY A 818 -21.96 5.58 11.51
C GLY A 818 -20.94 4.88 10.61
N GLU A 819 -21.41 4.32 9.49
CA GLU A 819 -20.60 3.52 8.55
C GLU A 819 -19.29 4.21 8.14
N ASN A 820 -19.34 5.51 7.79
CA ASN A 820 -18.14 6.28 7.42
C ASN A 820 -17.12 6.42 8.57
N ALA A 821 -17.58 6.50 9.81
CA ALA A 821 -16.68 6.58 10.98
C ALA A 821 -16.06 5.21 11.27
N PHE A 822 -16.85 4.15 11.18
CA PHE A 822 -16.38 2.78 11.31
C PHE A 822 -15.32 2.45 10.25
N GLN A 823 -15.61 2.70 8.95
CA GLN A 823 -14.66 2.44 7.86
C GLN A 823 -13.36 3.24 8.01
N ARG A 824 -13.42 4.49 8.48
CA ARG A 824 -12.22 5.30 8.76
C ARG A 824 -11.38 4.73 9.89
N LEU A 825 -12.01 4.39 11.02
CA LEU A 825 -11.32 3.82 12.18
C LEU A 825 -10.75 2.44 11.83
N LYS A 826 -11.48 1.63 11.06
CA LYS A 826 -11.02 0.33 10.59
C LYS A 826 -9.83 0.45 9.64
N ALA A 827 -9.86 1.43 8.72
CA ALA A 827 -8.73 1.70 7.84
C ALA A 827 -7.47 2.07 8.64
N ILE A 828 -7.55 2.96 9.63
CA ILE A 828 -6.36 3.34 10.42
C ILE A 828 -5.85 2.19 11.31
N GLU A 829 -6.72 1.29 11.76
CA GLU A 829 -6.34 0.06 12.49
C GLU A 829 -5.62 -0.95 11.59
N GLN A 830 -6.03 -1.10 10.32
CA GLN A 830 -5.47 -2.11 9.42
C GLN A 830 -4.20 -1.65 8.71
N TYR A 831 -4.16 -0.40 8.29
CA TYR A 831 -3.00 0.19 7.64
C TYR A 831 -1.97 0.63 8.71
N THR A 832 -1.53 -0.30 9.55
CA THR A 832 -0.50 -0.12 10.60
C THR A 832 0.92 -0.22 10.05
N SER A 833 1.08 -0.86 8.88
CA SER A 833 2.37 -0.92 8.19
C SER A 833 2.85 0.47 7.79
N LEU A 834 4.14 0.66 8.02
CA LEU A 834 4.90 1.82 7.56
C LEU A 834 4.92 1.78 6.01
N GLY A 835 4.56 2.89 5.36
CA GLY A 835 4.46 3.01 3.90
C GLY A 835 3.02 3.15 3.40
N SER A 836 2.02 3.01 4.27
CA SER A 836 0.59 3.04 3.90
C SER A 836 0.01 4.44 3.60
N GLY A 837 0.82 5.50 3.62
CA GLY A 837 0.34 6.88 3.49
C GLY A 837 -0.38 7.18 2.17
N LEU A 838 0.02 6.51 1.08
CA LEU A 838 -0.66 6.61 -0.23
C LEU A 838 -2.02 5.90 -0.22
N ASP A 839 -2.07 4.67 0.30
CA ASP A 839 -3.31 3.88 0.41
C ASP A 839 -4.34 4.59 1.27
N ILE A 840 -3.89 5.24 2.33
CA ILE A 840 -4.72 6.04 3.22
C ILE A 840 -5.19 7.31 2.54
N ALA A 841 -4.36 7.97 1.73
CA ALA A 841 -4.77 9.15 0.96
C ALA A 841 -5.81 8.78 -0.11
N MET A 842 -5.64 7.64 -0.79
CA MET A 842 -6.63 7.10 -1.74
C MET A 842 -7.93 6.73 -1.02
N LYS A 843 -7.85 6.08 0.14
CA LYS A 843 -9.02 5.74 0.95
C LYS A 843 -9.73 6.98 1.49
N ASP A 844 -8.99 8.00 1.93
CA ASP A 844 -9.56 9.28 2.38
C ASP A 844 -10.26 10.02 1.22
N LEU A 845 -9.74 9.92 -0.01
CA LEU A 845 -10.39 10.43 -1.22
C LEU A 845 -11.69 9.68 -1.54
N GLU A 846 -11.70 8.36 -1.46
CA GLU A 846 -12.89 7.53 -1.62
C GLU A 846 -13.96 7.84 -0.56
N ILE A 847 -13.56 7.92 0.71
CA ILE A 847 -14.47 8.09 1.86
C ILE A 847 -15.05 9.51 1.91
N ARG A 848 -14.23 10.55 1.67
CA ARG A 848 -14.72 11.94 1.71
C ARG A 848 -15.47 12.33 0.45
N GLY A 849 -15.27 11.60 -0.64
CA GLY A 849 -15.70 11.98 -1.97
C GLY A 849 -14.98 13.23 -2.48
N ALA A 850 -14.96 13.40 -3.80
CA ALA A 850 -14.25 14.50 -4.45
C ALA A 850 -14.74 15.90 -4.01
N GLY A 851 -15.97 16.04 -3.51
CA GLY A 851 -16.63 17.34 -3.31
C GLY A 851 -15.97 18.35 -2.34
N ASN A 852 -15.22 17.92 -1.31
CA ASN A 852 -14.65 18.84 -0.30
C ASN A 852 -13.16 19.19 -0.51
N LEU A 853 -12.50 18.59 -1.49
CA LEU A 853 -11.06 18.70 -1.70
C LEU A 853 -10.65 19.78 -2.71
N PHE A 854 -11.61 20.27 -3.48
CA PHE A 854 -11.40 21.28 -4.51
C PHE A 854 -12.01 22.60 -4.06
N GLY A 855 -11.38 23.74 -4.42
CA GLY A 855 -11.90 25.05 -4.04
C GLY A 855 -13.37 25.21 -4.45
N TYR A 856 -14.13 26.06 -3.75
CA TYR A 856 -15.59 26.19 -3.85
C TYR A 856 -16.18 26.23 -5.28
N LYS A 857 -15.40 26.65 -6.30
CA LYS A 857 -15.84 26.66 -7.72
C LYS A 857 -15.71 25.31 -8.44
N GLN A 858 -14.78 24.44 -8.04
CA GLN A 858 -14.45 23.18 -8.73
C GLN A 858 -15.25 21.99 -8.19
N SER A 859 -15.56 22.00 -6.90
CA SER A 859 -16.35 20.95 -6.24
C SER A 859 -17.73 20.75 -6.87
N GLY A 860 -18.39 21.85 -7.26
CA GLY A 860 -19.68 21.80 -7.95
C GLY A 860 -19.61 21.16 -9.34
N ASN A 861 -18.51 21.36 -10.09
CA ASN A 861 -18.35 20.76 -11.41
C ASN A 861 -18.15 19.24 -11.31
N ILE A 862 -17.34 18.78 -10.36
CA ILE A 862 -17.04 17.35 -10.19
C ILE A 862 -18.27 16.56 -9.76
N ALA A 863 -19.04 17.06 -8.78
CA ALA A 863 -20.28 16.42 -8.36
C ALA A 863 -21.31 16.30 -9.51
N SER A 864 -21.19 17.16 -10.52
CA SER A 864 -22.12 17.23 -11.63
C SER A 864 -21.82 16.22 -12.74
N VAL A 865 -20.55 16.00 -13.10
CA VAL A 865 -20.14 15.11 -14.21
C VAL A 865 -19.45 13.82 -13.76
N GLY A 866 -19.08 13.70 -12.47
CA GLY A 866 -18.25 12.60 -11.97
C GLY A 866 -16.75 12.91 -12.02
N PHE A 867 -16.01 12.35 -11.06
CA PHE A 867 -14.56 12.61 -10.88
C PHE A 867 -13.71 12.14 -12.08
N GLU A 868 -13.98 10.93 -12.57
CA GLU A 868 -13.19 10.31 -13.64
C GLU A 868 -13.37 11.04 -14.98
N LEU A 869 -14.62 11.32 -15.35
CA LEU A 869 -14.93 12.14 -16.53
C LEU A 869 -14.35 13.55 -16.41
N TYR A 870 -14.36 14.15 -15.22
CA TYR A 870 -13.71 15.44 -15.00
C TYR A 870 -12.19 15.39 -15.23
N CYS A 871 -11.51 14.34 -14.74
CA CYS A 871 -10.08 14.15 -14.97
C CYS A 871 -9.77 13.91 -16.45
N GLN A 872 -10.63 13.17 -17.16
CA GLN A 872 -10.51 12.97 -18.61
C GLN A 872 -10.65 14.30 -19.37
N ILE A 873 -11.67 15.12 -19.06
CA ILE A 873 -11.86 16.44 -19.67
C ILE A 873 -10.66 17.36 -19.38
N LEU A 874 -10.10 17.30 -18.17
CA LEU A 874 -8.92 18.06 -17.81
C LEU A 874 -7.69 17.61 -18.60
N LYS A 875 -7.47 16.30 -18.72
CA LYS A 875 -6.38 15.73 -19.52
C LYS A 875 -6.49 16.12 -20.98
N GLU A 876 -7.66 15.94 -21.59
CA GLU A 876 -7.94 16.37 -22.97
C GLU A 876 -7.65 17.86 -23.17
N ALA A 877 -8.09 18.73 -22.25
CA ALA A 877 -7.83 20.16 -22.35
C ALA A 877 -6.33 20.51 -22.21
N VAL A 878 -5.58 19.78 -21.38
CA VAL A 878 -4.13 19.93 -21.22
C VAL A 878 -3.42 19.48 -22.51
N ASP A 879 -3.72 18.27 -23.00
CA ASP A 879 -3.14 17.73 -24.23
C ASP A 879 -3.43 18.62 -25.43
N GLU A 880 -4.67 19.13 -25.57
CA GLU A 880 -5.06 20.11 -26.61
C GLU A 880 -4.21 21.39 -26.57
N THR A 881 -3.77 21.81 -25.38
CA THR A 881 -3.02 23.07 -25.22
C THR A 881 -1.50 22.88 -25.34
N PHE A 882 -0.95 21.76 -24.87
CA PHE A 882 0.49 21.47 -24.93
C PHE A 882 0.91 20.77 -26.24
N MET A 883 0.02 20.01 -26.88
CA MET A 883 0.27 19.28 -28.13
C MET A 883 -0.61 19.80 -29.25
N ALA A 884 -0.55 21.11 -29.51
CA ALA A 884 -1.34 21.80 -30.53
C ALA A 884 -1.24 21.17 -31.95
N ASP A 885 -0.16 20.41 -32.23
CA ASP A 885 0.08 19.74 -33.50
C ASP A 885 -0.30 18.24 -33.51
N SER A 886 -0.65 17.63 -32.38
CA SER A 886 -1.04 16.21 -32.33
C SER A 886 -2.56 16.06 -32.43
N LYS A 887 -3.04 15.37 -33.47
CA LYS A 887 -4.46 15.02 -33.58
C LYS A 887 -4.78 13.88 -32.61
N PRO A 888 -5.91 13.92 -31.88
CA PRO A 888 -6.29 12.83 -31.00
C PRO A 888 -6.48 11.54 -31.81
N VAL A 889 -5.78 10.49 -31.41
CA VAL A 889 -5.85 9.19 -32.05
C VAL A 889 -7.20 8.54 -31.72
N VAL A 890 -8.11 8.54 -32.67
CA VAL A 890 -9.43 7.89 -32.53
C VAL A 890 -9.27 6.39 -32.77
N PRO A 891 -9.78 5.51 -31.87
CA PRO A 891 -9.74 4.08 -32.08
C PRO A 891 -10.44 3.66 -33.37
N THR A 892 -9.80 2.78 -34.14
CA THR A 892 -10.38 2.25 -35.39
C THR A 892 -11.62 1.40 -35.10
N LYS A 893 -12.70 1.61 -35.86
CA LYS A 893 -13.94 0.85 -35.69
C LYS A 893 -13.81 -0.53 -36.33
N ILE A 894 -13.87 -1.60 -35.54
CA ILE A 894 -13.95 -2.97 -36.04
C ILE A 894 -15.41 -3.42 -36.05
N VAL A 895 -15.86 -4.03 -37.14
CA VAL A 895 -17.22 -4.56 -37.29
C VAL A 895 -17.12 -6.02 -37.70
N THR A 896 -17.84 -6.89 -36.99
CA THR A 896 -17.96 -8.31 -37.32
C THR A 896 -19.40 -8.78 -37.11
N ARG A 897 -19.75 -9.90 -37.73
CA ARG A 897 -20.98 -10.65 -37.52
C ARG A 897 -20.79 -11.88 -36.64
N GLU A 898 -19.55 -12.27 -36.35
CA GLU A 898 -19.28 -13.34 -35.39
C GLU A 898 -19.66 -12.90 -33.98
N ALA A 899 -20.07 -13.86 -33.15
CA ALA A 899 -20.34 -13.60 -31.74
C ALA A 899 -19.03 -13.24 -31.01
N THR A 900 -19.06 -12.16 -30.23
CA THR A 900 -17.88 -11.58 -29.57
C THR A 900 -18.20 -11.33 -28.11
N LEU A 901 -18.13 -12.40 -27.33
CA LEU A 901 -18.51 -12.38 -25.92
C LEU A 901 -17.69 -13.39 -25.12
N LEU A 902 -17.60 -13.12 -23.82
CA LEU A 902 -17.16 -14.06 -22.81
C LEU A 902 -18.40 -14.79 -22.31
N ASP A 903 -18.57 -16.03 -22.74
CA ASP A 903 -19.75 -16.84 -22.40
C ASP A 903 -19.81 -17.04 -20.89
N ALA A 904 -21.02 -17.10 -20.33
CA ALA A 904 -21.22 -17.40 -18.92
C ALA A 904 -20.74 -18.82 -18.55
N GLU A 905 -20.70 -19.75 -19.51
CA GLU A 905 -20.12 -21.08 -19.29
C GLU A 905 -18.58 -21.03 -19.18
N TYR A 906 -17.93 -20.09 -19.89
CA TYR A 906 -16.47 -19.95 -19.87
C TYR A 906 -15.98 -19.05 -18.73
N VAL A 907 -16.66 -17.92 -18.51
CA VAL A 907 -16.40 -17.00 -17.40
C VAL A 907 -17.72 -16.77 -16.63
N PRO A 908 -18.02 -17.61 -15.61
CA PRO A 908 -19.30 -17.55 -14.87
C PRO A 908 -19.57 -16.20 -14.20
N HIS A 909 -18.54 -15.62 -13.59
CA HIS A 909 -18.66 -14.38 -12.84
C HIS A 909 -18.77 -13.15 -13.74
N VAL A 910 -19.86 -12.38 -13.56
CA VAL A 910 -20.08 -11.09 -14.24
C VAL A 910 -18.94 -10.09 -14.00
N HIS A 911 -18.40 -10.03 -12.78
CA HIS A 911 -17.30 -9.12 -12.43
C HIS A 911 -16.01 -9.44 -13.20
N ASP A 912 -15.68 -10.73 -13.34
CA ASP A 912 -14.53 -11.16 -14.14
C ASP A 912 -14.74 -10.80 -15.62
N ARG A 913 -15.95 -11.01 -16.16
CA ARG A 913 -16.28 -10.62 -17.53
C ARG A 913 -16.11 -9.11 -17.75
N LEU A 914 -16.69 -8.28 -16.88
CA LEU A 914 -16.55 -6.82 -16.94
C LEU A 914 -15.08 -6.38 -16.90
N PHE A 915 -14.26 -7.01 -16.04
CA PHE A 915 -12.83 -6.74 -15.93
C PHE A 915 -12.09 -7.01 -17.24
N PHE A 916 -12.29 -8.18 -17.85
CA PHE A 916 -11.63 -8.52 -19.11
C PHE A 916 -12.15 -7.66 -20.27
N TYR A 917 -13.45 -7.37 -20.33
CA TYR A 917 -14.00 -6.45 -21.33
C TYR A 917 -13.39 -5.04 -21.21
N LYS A 918 -13.24 -4.52 -19.98
CA LYS A 918 -12.59 -3.22 -19.73
C LYS A 918 -11.14 -3.25 -20.21
N ARG A 919 -10.34 -4.23 -19.76
CA ARG A 919 -8.92 -4.33 -20.14
C ARG A 919 -8.72 -4.48 -21.64
N LEU A 920 -9.54 -5.30 -22.31
CA LEU A 920 -9.52 -5.42 -23.77
C LEU A 920 -9.93 -4.12 -24.46
N SER A 921 -10.91 -3.38 -23.91
CA SER A 921 -11.33 -2.07 -24.43
C SER A 921 -10.30 -0.96 -24.19
N GLU A 922 -9.46 -1.05 -23.17
CA GLU A 922 -8.44 -0.03 -22.86
C GLU A 922 -7.04 -0.38 -23.36
N ALA A 923 -6.81 -1.61 -23.81
CA ALA A 923 -5.52 -2.05 -24.33
C ALA A 923 -5.03 -1.14 -25.46
N GLY A 924 -3.85 -0.54 -25.27
CA GLY A 924 -3.18 0.33 -26.23
C GLY A 924 -2.00 -0.31 -26.97
N ALA A 925 -1.61 -1.52 -26.59
CA ALA A 925 -0.48 -2.25 -27.18
C ALA A 925 -0.81 -3.73 -27.37
N LEU A 926 -0.25 -4.34 -28.42
CA LEU A 926 -0.51 -5.75 -28.76
C LEU A 926 -0.09 -6.70 -27.63
N LYS A 927 1.08 -6.42 -27.02
CA LYS A 927 1.59 -7.19 -25.88
C LYS A 927 0.59 -7.25 -24.72
N VAL A 928 -0.13 -6.15 -24.44
CA VAL A 928 -1.15 -6.14 -23.37
C VAL A 928 -2.32 -7.05 -23.71
N VAL A 929 -2.70 -7.14 -24.98
CA VAL A 929 -3.75 -8.06 -25.45
C VAL A 929 -3.29 -9.51 -25.33
N GLU A 930 -2.03 -9.79 -25.66
CA GLU A 930 -1.39 -11.10 -25.48
C GLU A 930 -1.35 -11.50 -24.00
N ASP A 931 -0.90 -10.61 -23.11
CA ASP A 931 -0.89 -10.84 -21.67
C ASP A 931 -2.31 -11.14 -21.12
N ILE A 932 -3.33 -10.43 -21.62
CA ILE A 932 -4.73 -10.70 -21.25
C ILE A 932 -5.21 -12.07 -21.77
N GLN A 933 -4.81 -12.43 -22.99
CA GLN A 933 -5.13 -13.73 -23.57
C GLN A 933 -4.50 -14.87 -22.77
N ASP A 934 -3.23 -14.75 -22.41
CA ASP A 934 -2.53 -15.75 -21.62
C ASP A 934 -3.17 -15.88 -20.22
N GLU A 935 -3.54 -14.76 -19.60
CA GLU A 935 -4.27 -14.76 -18.32
C GLU A 935 -5.65 -15.42 -18.44
N LEU A 936 -6.41 -15.15 -19.51
CA LEU A 936 -7.69 -15.83 -19.76
C LEU A 936 -7.50 -17.34 -19.91
N GLN A 937 -6.42 -17.77 -20.58
CA GLN A 937 -6.13 -19.18 -20.79
C GLN A 937 -5.70 -19.88 -19.51
N ASP A 938 -4.83 -19.24 -18.73
CA ASP A 938 -4.36 -19.74 -17.44
C ASP A 938 -5.52 -19.87 -16.43
N ARG A 939 -6.42 -18.89 -16.38
CA ARG A 939 -7.50 -18.82 -15.37
C ARG A 939 -8.74 -19.65 -15.70
N PHE A 940 -9.05 -19.86 -16.98
CA PHE A 940 -10.33 -20.45 -17.43
C PHE A 940 -10.16 -21.58 -18.46
N GLY A 941 -8.94 -21.88 -18.90
CA GLY A 941 -8.66 -22.92 -19.89
C GLY A 941 -8.67 -22.39 -21.34
N PRO A 942 -8.75 -23.26 -22.36
CA PRO A 942 -8.64 -22.82 -23.76
C PRO A 942 -9.80 -21.90 -24.17
N LEU A 943 -9.49 -20.85 -24.94
CA LEU A 943 -10.48 -19.87 -25.40
C LEU A 943 -11.55 -20.50 -26.30
N PRO A 944 -12.85 -20.35 -25.96
CA PRO A 944 -13.96 -20.65 -26.88
C PRO A 944 -13.92 -19.78 -28.12
N LYS A 945 -14.70 -20.16 -29.15
CA LYS A 945 -14.71 -19.47 -30.44
C LYS A 945 -15.05 -17.98 -30.30
N GLU A 946 -16.01 -17.65 -29.45
CA GLU A 946 -16.53 -16.30 -29.20
C GLU A 946 -15.51 -15.43 -28.44
N ALA A 947 -14.86 -16.02 -27.43
CA ALA A 947 -13.83 -15.35 -26.65
C ALA A 947 -12.56 -15.11 -27.48
N PHE A 948 -12.18 -16.08 -28.32
CA PHE A 948 -11.10 -15.93 -29.28
C PHE A 948 -11.40 -14.78 -30.26
N ALA A 949 -12.60 -14.74 -30.85
CA ALA A 949 -13.00 -13.66 -31.76
C ALA A 949 -12.92 -12.28 -31.08
N LEU A 950 -13.36 -12.15 -29.82
CA LEU A 950 -13.27 -10.92 -29.03
C LEU A 950 -11.83 -10.44 -28.86
N VAL A 951 -10.90 -11.32 -28.47
CA VAL A 951 -9.47 -11.01 -28.30
C VAL A 951 -8.85 -10.57 -29.63
N GLN A 952 -9.14 -11.29 -30.72
CA GLN A 952 -8.62 -10.94 -32.03
C GLN A 952 -9.10 -9.57 -32.52
N ILE A 953 -10.36 -9.22 -32.25
CA ILE A 953 -10.92 -7.90 -32.59
C ILE A 953 -10.26 -6.79 -31.79
N ALA A 954 -10.00 -7.01 -30.49
CA ALA A 954 -9.25 -6.07 -29.68
C ALA A 954 -7.82 -5.86 -30.25
N GLY A 955 -7.16 -6.93 -30.68
CA GLY A 955 -5.85 -6.89 -31.33
C GLY A 955 -5.87 -6.10 -32.65
N LEU A 956 -6.83 -6.37 -33.54
CA LEU A 956 -6.99 -5.63 -34.80
C LEU A 956 -7.25 -4.14 -34.55
N ARG A 957 -8.09 -3.80 -33.56
CA ARG A 957 -8.31 -2.42 -33.16
C ARG A 957 -7.00 -1.74 -32.77
N VAL A 958 -6.17 -2.38 -31.95
CA VAL A 958 -4.87 -1.84 -31.54
C VAL A 958 -3.93 -1.65 -32.74
N LEU A 959 -3.88 -2.60 -33.67
CA LEU A 959 -3.02 -2.53 -34.85
C LEU A 959 -3.38 -1.38 -35.79
N PHE A 960 -4.68 -1.19 -36.06
CA PHE A 960 -5.13 -0.16 -36.99
C PHE A 960 -5.29 1.22 -36.34
N THR A 961 -5.36 1.31 -35.02
CA THR A 961 -5.48 2.60 -34.32
C THR A 961 -4.23 3.46 -34.56
N GLY A 962 -4.44 4.69 -35.04
CA GLY A 962 -3.37 5.60 -35.47
C GLY A 962 -2.90 5.39 -36.91
N THR A 963 -3.58 4.56 -37.70
CA THR A 963 -3.35 4.42 -39.15
C THR A 963 -4.43 5.18 -39.95
N SER A 964 -4.31 5.22 -41.28
CA SER A 964 -5.32 5.81 -42.17
C SER A 964 -6.62 5.02 -42.28
N VAL A 965 -6.65 3.79 -41.76
CA VAL A 965 -7.83 2.93 -41.73
C VAL A 965 -8.72 3.31 -40.54
N PHE A 966 -9.92 3.83 -40.82
CA PHE A 966 -10.86 4.25 -39.77
C PHE A 966 -11.94 3.20 -39.48
N GLN A 967 -12.16 2.24 -40.39
CA GLN A 967 -13.08 1.12 -40.18
C GLN A 967 -12.58 -0.15 -40.86
N VAL A 968 -12.73 -1.28 -40.17
CA VAL A 968 -12.43 -2.64 -40.65
C VAL A 968 -13.69 -3.49 -40.48
N ASP A 969 -14.26 -3.99 -41.56
CA ASP A 969 -15.33 -4.99 -41.52
C ASP A 969 -14.71 -6.39 -41.73
N VAL A 970 -14.82 -7.31 -40.76
CA VAL A 970 -14.16 -8.63 -40.76
C VAL A 970 -15.19 -9.75 -40.55
N ASP A 971 -15.45 -10.49 -41.62
CA ASP A 971 -16.34 -11.67 -41.65
C ASP A 971 -15.71 -12.77 -42.53
N SER A 972 -16.49 -13.45 -43.39
CA SER A 972 -15.97 -14.27 -44.52
C SER A 972 -15.33 -13.43 -45.63
N ARG A 973 -15.44 -12.11 -45.53
CA ARG A 973 -14.77 -11.11 -46.38
C ARG A 973 -14.19 -10.04 -45.49
N LEU A 974 -13.03 -9.51 -45.89
CA LEU A 974 -12.38 -8.39 -45.22
C LEU A 974 -12.63 -7.10 -46.02
N ARG A 975 -13.11 -6.04 -45.36
CA ARG A 975 -13.19 -4.69 -45.95
C ARG A 975 -12.46 -3.67 -45.08
N LEU A 976 -11.52 -2.95 -45.67
CA LEU A 976 -10.83 -1.82 -45.03
C LEU A 976 -11.36 -0.52 -45.62
N LYS A 977 -11.75 0.43 -44.77
CA LYS A 977 -12.15 1.79 -45.18
C LYS A 977 -11.11 2.80 -44.71
N LEU A 978 -10.55 3.53 -45.66
CA LEU A 978 -9.50 4.52 -45.44
C LEU A 978 -10.04 5.91 -45.72
N LYS A 979 -9.55 6.91 -44.98
CA LYS A 979 -9.80 8.33 -45.30
C LYS A 979 -8.92 8.81 -46.45
N GLU A 980 -7.68 8.36 -46.52
CA GLU A 980 -6.70 8.77 -47.51
C GLU A 980 -5.72 7.62 -47.78
N ALA A 981 -5.00 7.68 -48.90
CA ALA A 981 -4.01 6.66 -49.28
C ALA A 981 -2.72 6.75 -48.46
N ALA A 982 -2.52 7.84 -47.70
CA ALA A 982 -1.40 7.97 -46.78
C ALA A 982 -1.40 6.77 -45.81
N PRO A 983 -0.24 6.23 -45.44
CA PRO A 983 1.12 6.76 -45.62
C PRO A 983 1.78 6.41 -46.97
N PHE A 984 1.04 5.85 -47.94
CA PHE A 984 1.59 5.50 -49.25
C PHE A 984 1.58 6.71 -50.19
N ASP A 985 2.70 6.95 -50.88
CA ASP A 985 2.91 8.09 -51.80
C ASP A 985 1.93 8.09 -52.99
N SER A 986 1.37 6.94 -53.36
CA SER A 986 0.41 6.79 -54.45
C SER A 986 -0.51 5.57 -54.28
N PHE A 987 -1.66 5.58 -54.96
CA PHE A 987 -2.55 4.41 -55.07
C PHE A 987 -1.83 3.16 -55.62
N GLU A 988 -0.83 3.36 -56.48
CA GLU A 988 -0.06 2.28 -57.09
C GLU A 988 0.91 1.64 -56.08
N SER A 989 1.54 2.45 -55.22
CA SER A 989 2.38 1.99 -54.11
C SER A 989 1.57 1.21 -53.06
N LEU A 990 0.37 1.71 -52.73
CA LEU A 990 -0.59 1.00 -51.87
C LEU A 990 -0.98 -0.37 -52.48
N PHE A 991 -1.30 -0.39 -53.78
CA PHE A 991 -1.67 -1.62 -54.48
C PHE A 991 -0.53 -2.64 -54.51
N GLN A 992 0.71 -2.21 -54.78
CA GLN A 992 1.88 -3.09 -54.79
C GLN A 992 2.18 -3.66 -53.40
N SER A 993 2.11 -2.83 -52.36
CA SER A 993 2.38 -3.24 -50.97
C SER A 993 1.36 -4.27 -50.49
N ILE A 994 0.07 -4.05 -50.76
CA ILE A 994 -1.00 -5.01 -50.46
C ILE A 994 -0.85 -6.28 -51.30
N SER A 995 -0.51 -6.17 -52.59
CA SER A 995 -0.31 -7.34 -53.46
C SER A 995 0.84 -8.23 -52.98
N LYS A 996 1.94 -7.62 -52.53
CA LYS A 996 3.10 -8.33 -52.00
C LYS A 996 2.76 -9.08 -50.71
N GLU A 997 2.00 -8.45 -49.82
CA GLU A 997 1.58 -9.06 -48.56
C GLU A 997 0.55 -10.19 -48.78
N LEU A 998 -0.36 -10.02 -49.74
CA LEU A 998 -1.37 -11.01 -50.09
C LEU A 998 -0.86 -12.14 -51.00
N ALA A 999 0.34 -12.02 -51.59
CA ALA A 999 0.93 -13.01 -52.50
C ALA A 999 1.07 -14.40 -51.85
N PHE A 1000 1.22 -14.46 -50.52
CA PHE A 1000 1.34 -15.70 -49.77
C PHE A 1000 0.00 -16.39 -49.49
N VAL A 1001 -1.13 -15.68 -49.57
CA VAL A 1001 -2.45 -16.18 -49.17
C VAL A 1001 -3.37 -16.43 -50.38
N ASN A 1002 -3.00 -15.91 -51.56
CA ASN A 1002 -3.71 -16.09 -52.84
C ASN A 1002 -5.20 -15.65 -52.79
N CYS A 1003 -5.50 -14.56 -52.06
CA CYS A 1003 -6.84 -14.01 -51.95
C CYS A 1003 -7.08 -12.91 -53.01
N PRO A 1004 -8.17 -12.96 -53.79
CA PRO A 1004 -8.52 -11.88 -54.71
C PRO A 1004 -8.96 -10.63 -53.93
N PHE A 1005 -8.47 -9.46 -54.34
CA PHE A 1005 -8.82 -8.19 -53.72
C PHE A 1005 -9.23 -7.14 -54.76
N ARG A 1006 -9.99 -6.12 -54.31
CA ARG A 1006 -10.46 -5.00 -55.11
C ARG A 1006 -10.33 -3.72 -54.30
N ILE A 1007 -9.81 -2.66 -54.93
CA ILE A 1007 -9.77 -1.31 -54.37
C ILE A 1007 -10.78 -0.45 -55.12
N LYS A 1008 -11.68 0.23 -54.39
CA LYS A 1008 -12.66 1.15 -54.95
C LYS A 1008 -12.57 2.52 -54.25
N PRO A 1009 -12.17 3.59 -54.95
CA PRO A 1009 -12.32 4.94 -54.43
C PRO A 1009 -13.82 5.34 -54.42
N ASN A 1010 -14.26 6.03 -53.37
CA ASN A 1010 -15.60 6.59 -53.24
C ASN A 1010 -15.54 8.12 -53.31
N PRO A 1011 -15.75 8.74 -54.49
CA PRO A 1011 -15.58 10.19 -54.69
C PRO A 1011 -16.56 11.05 -53.89
N GLN A 1012 -17.68 10.49 -53.42
CA GLN A 1012 -18.71 11.26 -52.69
C GLN A 1012 -18.43 11.37 -51.19
N LYS A 1013 -17.60 10.48 -50.63
CA LYS A 1013 -17.28 10.44 -49.19
C LYS A 1013 -15.81 10.68 -48.89
N ASP A 1014 -14.99 10.85 -49.92
CA ASP A 1014 -13.54 10.98 -49.82
C ASP A 1014 -12.93 9.79 -49.04
N THR A 1015 -13.33 8.57 -49.41
CA THR A 1015 -12.88 7.33 -48.77
C THR A 1015 -12.45 6.29 -49.78
N ILE A 1016 -11.51 5.42 -49.40
CA ILE A 1016 -11.07 4.27 -50.20
C ILE A 1016 -11.55 2.99 -49.52
N ASP A 1017 -12.25 2.13 -50.27
CA ASP A 1017 -12.70 0.82 -49.81
C ASP A 1017 -11.85 -0.29 -50.44
N ILE A 1018 -11.16 -1.06 -49.60
CA ILE A 1018 -10.39 -2.24 -50.02
C ILE A 1018 -11.19 -3.46 -49.60
N THR A 1019 -11.57 -4.33 -50.54
CA THR A 1019 -12.32 -5.57 -50.27
C THR A 1019 -11.48 -6.77 -50.66
N ILE A 1020 -11.30 -7.72 -49.75
CA ILE A 1020 -10.54 -8.97 -49.95
C ILE A 1020 -11.48 -10.16 -49.68
N ASP A 1021 -11.54 -11.11 -50.61
CA ASP A 1021 -12.33 -12.33 -50.45
C ASP A 1021 -11.47 -13.42 -49.80
N THR A 1022 -11.75 -13.73 -48.54
CA THR A 1022 -10.93 -14.59 -47.67
C THR A 1022 -11.62 -15.91 -47.33
N GLY A 1023 -12.92 -16.05 -47.65
CA GLY A 1023 -13.70 -17.28 -47.53
C GLY A 1023 -14.17 -17.61 -46.11
N ASN A 1024 -13.36 -17.36 -45.08
CA ASN A 1024 -13.72 -17.60 -43.67
C ASN A 1024 -13.12 -16.55 -42.72
N PHE A 1025 -13.68 -16.46 -41.51
CA PHE A 1025 -13.31 -15.48 -40.50
C PHE A 1025 -11.84 -15.58 -40.03
N THR A 1026 -11.34 -16.79 -39.77
CA THR A 1026 -9.96 -16.99 -39.31
C THR A 1026 -8.94 -16.49 -40.33
N THR A 1027 -9.19 -16.74 -41.62
CA THR A 1027 -8.33 -16.25 -42.70
C THR A 1027 -8.44 -14.72 -42.81
N SER A 1028 -9.64 -14.15 -42.63
CA SER A 1028 -9.82 -12.69 -42.56
C SER A 1028 -9.04 -12.05 -41.43
N ILE A 1029 -9.04 -12.62 -40.23
CA ILE A 1029 -8.26 -12.15 -39.08
C ILE A 1029 -6.76 -12.18 -39.40
N ASN A 1030 -6.25 -13.29 -39.94
CA ASN A 1030 -4.83 -13.44 -40.26
C ASN A 1030 -4.37 -12.41 -41.30
N VAL A 1031 -5.16 -12.25 -42.37
CA VAL A 1031 -4.91 -11.26 -43.42
C VAL A 1031 -5.01 -9.84 -42.86
N ALA A 1032 -6.03 -9.54 -42.05
CA ALA A 1032 -6.19 -8.24 -41.41
C ALA A 1032 -5.04 -7.92 -40.45
N THR A 1033 -4.49 -8.92 -39.77
CA THR A 1033 -3.35 -8.77 -38.86
C THR A 1033 -2.08 -8.44 -39.63
N SER A 1034 -1.81 -9.14 -40.75
CA SER A 1034 -0.66 -8.83 -41.63
C SER A 1034 -0.76 -7.42 -42.20
N LEU A 1035 -1.94 -7.05 -42.72
CA LEU A 1035 -2.18 -5.70 -43.22
C LEU A 1035 -2.08 -4.66 -42.10
N GLY A 1036 -2.59 -4.94 -40.91
CA GLY A 1036 -2.45 -4.08 -39.74
C GLY A 1036 -0.99 -3.82 -39.38
N ARG A 1037 -0.10 -4.82 -39.46
CA ARG A 1037 1.35 -4.65 -39.30
C ARG A 1037 1.95 -3.77 -40.40
N LEU A 1038 1.52 -3.95 -41.65
CA LEU A 1038 1.96 -3.14 -42.78
C LEU A 1038 1.54 -1.66 -42.64
N PHE A 1039 0.28 -1.39 -42.27
CA PHE A 1039 -0.20 -0.02 -42.03
C PHE A 1039 0.43 0.60 -40.78
N SER A 1040 0.69 -0.19 -39.73
CA SER A 1040 1.31 0.31 -38.50
C SER A 1040 2.82 0.56 -38.61
N ALA A 1041 3.53 -0.16 -39.49
CA ALA A 1041 4.93 0.11 -39.83
C ALA A 1041 5.14 1.47 -40.51
N HIS A 1042 4.06 2.06 -41.02
CA HIS A 1042 4.04 3.36 -41.66
C HIS A 1042 3.17 4.38 -40.89
N LYS A 1043 3.05 4.23 -39.56
CA LYS A 1043 2.34 5.20 -38.69
C LYS A 1043 2.81 6.63 -38.97
N MET A 1044 1.84 7.53 -39.14
CA MET A 1044 2.05 8.98 -39.29
C MET A 1044 2.66 9.59 -38.04
#